data_AF-A0A955XL77-F1
#
_entry.id   AF-A0A955XL77-F1
#
_cell.length_a   1.000
_cell.length_b   1.000
_cell.length_c   1.000
_cell.angle_alpha   90.00
_cell.angle_beta   90.00
_cell.angle_gamma   90.00
#
_symmetry.space_group_name_H-M   'P 1'
#
loop_
_entity.id
_entity.type
_entity.pdbx_description
1 polymer ?
#
loop_
_entity_poly.entity_id
_entity_poly.type
_entity_poly.pdbx_seq_one_letter_code
_entity_poly.pdbx_strand_id
1 'polypeptide(L)'
;TFDQNGAHLIWSSNRGATGYDLWRAKADGSDPKQITTLPEDALEPAVSPLRYQLFAVIDDACSGAVGERVSLYEKIAFTRQKGDSREVWFTSVKGRHRGRLSPEGASCGAPVWSGDGLSVGWTCSAGGPVAHDTRAEWSPSFEAALAALKGGEGCETDPKGWRSDACLKKLPRTYATHAPQATPPGVSAQGYSANQILQLGVGASGAPMQRPRANGGAWVPMPLSAKVQHGPIWSPRGEHVAWVADGGLFVAPARYRLQTTLNLFDFPELWRAGVSALLAKNHFVARPGAEKEFFTLYEKARYARRPTFVTADAALQVFHDEFAALLKRAEADAMEALRLMSNALAAHFATRADDPLGRYLAVYFAVPAAVLEAAPEIDEGFDPYMAPEDKPAPPLEQLKANLPRALAKVPAPIRDEVKGHVDRMLAHAGIAEVAVPGADKVKVDYSQFQVRGHYTGSGLAGYFLAMNWYALLPVPLEGAGPVLDALQAPRSDGKPNAYAEWAKVDALGGAFLGKPIDGTPAHLVALKKEKPALLQPGQAKALGAALAAKVGPIPLRGLSGTLEGKDRVAGLRLFPKRFGVDASFIGRLTYPTLKHERGWPNPVEIFAALGSERATALARAAAKDEAKGLGDAFLKDWEAALAKLQAEHGRGDDGLAQTDLYHAWLALLRTLAAQHGVRPPARLHFARSDAWGDRLLFSALAGYTQLKHDAVLYAAQEYGAECDGAAPVMGFVEQPELPDPVGFVDPLPIFFEQMATLGDRVYGQLAGGKAPRVRSPWGGDDAKPLNAKVFAETLAALAKKEIAGQPFTRDEVKWLRDVGGVMEALFLGLEKSPDLMFGNDQGRQQRGVTLVTDVYTNVTSNQVLQLGVGKLLDLFVVVPGPTGHRVTQGGLFS
;
A
#
# COMPACT_ATOMS: atom_id res chain seq x y z
N THR A 1 -21.21 -17.41 -36.42
CA THR A 1 -20.63 -16.61 -35.33
C THR A 1 -20.88 -15.13 -35.58
N PHE A 2 -20.60 -14.27 -34.62
CA PHE A 2 -20.46 -12.82 -34.83
C PHE A 2 -18.97 -12.42 -34.87
N ASP A 3 -18.69 -11.17 -35.27
CA ASP A 3 -17.40 -10.51 -35.04
C ASP A 3 -17.23 -10.04 -33.58
N GLN A 4 -16.06 -9.49 -33.23
CA GLN A 4 -15.73 -9.11 -31.84
C GLN A 4 -16.77 -8.18 -31.19
N ASN A 5 -17.37 -7.29 -31.98
CA ASN A 5 -18.25 -6.22 -31.51
C ASN A 5 -19.75 -6.54 -31.68
N GLY A 6 -20.11 -7.73 -32.18
CA GLY A 6 -21.49 -8.08 -32.52
C GLY A 6 -22.08 -7.27 -33.69
N ALA A 7 -21.24 -6.56 -34.45
CA ALA A 7 -21.64 -5.69 -35.55
C ALA A 7 -21.82 -6.45 -36.88
N HIS A 8 -21.15 -7.60 -37.04
CA HIS A 8 -21.22 -8.44 -38.23
C HIS A 8 -21.54 -9.90 -37.91
N LEU A 9 -22.44 -10.50 -38.69
CA LEU A 9 -22.66 -11.94 -38.72
C LEU A 9 -21.65 -12.59 -39.67
N ILE A 10 -21.06 -13.72 -39.28
CA ILE A 10 -20.13 -14.52 -40.08
C ILE A 10 -20.59 -15.99 -40.12
N TRP A 11 -20.72 -16.56 -41.32
CA TRP A 11 -21.26 -17.92 -41.55
C TRP A 11 -20.64 -18.59 -42.79
N SER A 12 -20.76 -19.92 -42.90
CA SER A 12 -20.41 -20.68 -44.11
C SER A 12 -21.60 -20.77 -45.06
N SER A 13 -21.39 -20.56 -46.37
CA SER A 13 -22.47 -20.54 -47.36
C SER A 13 -22.01 -20.90 -48.77
N ASN A 14 -22.75 -21.80 -49.41
CA ASN A 14 -22.59 -22.23 -50.79
C ASN A 14 -23.26 -21.30 -51.82
N ARG A 15 -23.40 -20.00 -51.49
CA ARG A 15 -23.82 -18.96 -52.45
C ARG A 15 -22.73 -18.56 -53.46
N GLY A 16 -21.51 -19.07 -53.29
CA GLY A 16 -20.40 -18.88 -54.23
C GLY A 16 -20.44 -19.89 -55.38
N ALA A 17 -19.48 -19.78 -56.31
CA ALA A 17 -19.38 -20.70 -57.45
C ALA A 17 -18.67 -22.04 -57.14
N THR A 18 -18.00 -22.15 -55.99
CA THR A 18 -17.08 -23.26 -55.66
C THR A 18 -17.23 -23.70 -54.20
N GLY A 19 -18.27 -24.47 -53.89
CA GLY A 19 -18.49 -25.02 -52.54
C GLY A 19 -18.94 -23.99 -51.50
N TYR A 20 -18.80 -24.33 -50.23
CA TYR A 20 -19.09 -23.48 -49.08
C TYR A 20 -17.91 -22.55 -48.79
N ASP A 21 -18.09 -21.24 -48.99
CA ASP A 21 -17.13 -20.22 -48.53
C ASP A 21 -17.60 -19.57 -47.22
N LEU A 22 -16.70 -18.88 -46.53
CA LEU A 22 -17.04 -17.97 -45.44
C LEU A 22 -17.60 -16.65 -45.99
N TRP A 23 -18.71 -16.19 -45.41
CA TRP A 23 -19.38 -14.94 -45.71
C TRP A 23 -19.52 -14.09 -44.45
N ARG A 24 -19.57 -12.76 -44.62
CA ARG A 24 -19.97 -11.80 -43.59
C ARG A 24 -21.08 -10.87 -44.09
N ALA A 25 -21.88 -10.37 -43.17
CA ALA A 25 -22.86 -9.31 -43.35
C ALA A 25 -22.90 -8.49 -42.06
N LYS A 26 -23.57 -7.34 -42.03
CA LYS A 26 -23.91 -6.68 -40.76
C LYS A 26 -24.88 -7.55 -39.95
N ALA A 27 -24.99 -7.29 -38.65
CA ALA A 27 -25.89 -8.02 -37.76
C ALA A 27 -27.39 -7.87 -38.12
N ASP A 28 -27.77 -6.85 -38.90
CA ASP A 28 -29.11 -6.67 -39.49
C ASP A 28 -29.33 -7.51 -40.78
N GLY A 29 -28.32 -8.25 -41.25
CA GLY A 29 -28.34 -9.04 -42.48
C GLY A 29 -27.94 -8.29 -43.76
N SER A 30 -27.67 -6.98 -43.68
CA SER A 30 -27.29 -6.16 -44.84
C SER A 30 -25.80 -6.27 -45.21
N ASP A 31 -25.44 -5.84 -46.43
CA ASP A 31 -24.07 -5.81 -46.96
C ASP A 31 -23.32 -7.18 -46.96
N PRO A 32 -23.90 -8.25 -47.56
CA PRO A 32 -23.27 -9.57 -47.61
C PRO A 32 -22.03 -9.58 -48.51
N LYS A 33 -20.89 -10.03 -47.96
CA LYS A 33 -19.57 -10.07 -48.60
C LYS A 33 -18.88 -11.41 -48.31
N GLN A 34 -18.36 -12.04 -49.36
CA GLN A 34 -17.53 -13.25 -49.28
C GLN A 34 -16.17 -12.91 -48.64
N ILE A 35 -15.62 -13.81 -47.83
CA ILE A 35 -14.35 -13.63 -47.09
C ILE A 35 -13.26 -14.56 -47.65
N THR A 36 -13.61 -15.81 -47.94
CA THR A 36 -12.72 -16.81 -48.55
C THR A 36 -13.06 -16.99 -50.03
N THR A 37 -12.17 -17.64 -50.76
CA THR A 37 -12.42 -18.11 -52.13
C THR A 37 -11.58 -19.36 -52.33
N LEU A 38 -11.99 -20.43 -51.65
CA LEU A 38 -11.25 -21.70 -51.63
C LEU A 38 -11.84 -22.69 -52.64
N PRO A 39 -11.03 -23.60 -53.22
CA PRO A 39 -11.53 -24.73 -54.00
C PRO A 39 -11.99 -25.90 -53.10
N GLU A 40 -11.97 -25.72 -51.78
CA GLU A 40 -12.34 -26.70 -50.74
C GLU A 40 -13.27 -26.03 -49.73
N ASP A 41 -14.22 -26.76 -49.14
CA ASP A 41 -15.25 -26.18 -48.26
C ASP A 41 -14.65 -25.56 -46.98
N ALA A 42 -15.05 -24.32 -46.68
CA ALA A 42 -14.74 -23.59 -45.46
C ALA A 42 -15.96 -23.60 -44.51
N LEU A 43 -15.88 -24.46 -43.50
CA LEU A 43 -16.96 -24.79 -42.56
C LEU A 43 -16.67 -24.26 -41.14
N GLU A 44 -17.69 -24.26 -40.28
CA GLU A 44 -17.54 -24.11 -38.82
C GLU A 44 -16.74 -22.84 -38.36
N PRO A 45 -17.06 -21.61 -38.83
CA PRO A 45 -16.28 -20.42 -38.51
C PRO A 45 -16.45 -19.93 -37.07
N ALA A 46 -15.33 -19.77 -36.36
CA ALA A 46 -15.23 -19.19 -35.03
C ALA A 46 -14.28 -17.97 -35.04
N VAL A 47 -14.78 -16.81 -34.61
CA VAL A 47 -13.99 -15.57 -34.55
C VAL A 47 -13.32 -15.44 -33.18
N SER A 48 -12.07 -14.98 -33.18
CA SER A 48 -11.35 -14.64 -31.95
C SER A 48 -11.97 -13.42 -31.27
N PRO A 49 -12.19 -13.44 -29.93
CA PRO A 49 -12.62 -12.25 -29.17
C PRO A 49 -11.51 -11.19 -29.03
N LEU A 50 -10.29 -11.47 -29.51
CA LEU A 50 -9.17 -10.54 -29.62
C LEU A 50 -8.85 -10.17 -31.06
N ARG A 51 -8.42 -8.92 -31.27
CA ARG A 51 -7.69 -8.47 -32.45
C ARG A 51 -6.20 -8.82 -32.30
N TYR A 52 -5.52 -9.05 -33.41
CA TYR A 52 -4.09 -9.35 -33.49
C TYR A 52 -3.39 -8.25 -34.27
N GLN A 53 -2.17 -7.93 -33.84
CA GLN A 53 -1.28 -7.02 -34.53
C GLN A 53 0.08 -7.66 -34.77
N LEU A 54 0.65 -7.38 -35.94
CA LEU A 54 2.08 -7.56 -36.18
C LEU A 54 2.77 -6.27 -35.75
N PHE A 55 3.67 -6.39 -34.76
CA PHE A 55 4.36 -5.27 -34.15
C PHE A 55 5.86 -5.42 -34.35
N ALA A 56 6.48 -4.34 -34.82
CA ALA A 56 7.91 -4.14 -34.67
C ALA A 56 8.18 -3.52 -33.30
N VAL A 57 9.38 -3.72 -32.74
CA VAL A 57 9.77 -3.08 -31.48
C VAL A 57 11.21 -2.59 -31.56
N ILE A 58 11.44 -1.35 -31.14
CA ILE A 58 12.75 -0.74 -30.90
C ILE A 58 12.69 -0.17 -29.48
N ASP A 59 13.79 -0.23 -28.73
CA ASP A 59 13.82 0.24 -27.33
C ASP A 59 14.89 1.30 -27.13
N ASP A 60 14.59 2.25 -26.27
CA ASP A 60 15.47 3.29 -25.76
C ASP A 60 15.30 3.33 -24.24
N ALA A 61 16.42 3.25 -23.52
CA ALA A 61 16.50 2.66 -22.18
C ALA A 61 15.79 3.45 -21.07
N CYS A 62 15.19 4.60 -21.39
CA CYS A 62 14.52 5.50 -20.44
C CYS A 62 13.10 5.92 -20.85
N SER A 63 12.58 5.55 -22.03
CA SER A 63 11.25 5.99 -22.50
C SER A 63 10.22 4.86 -22.67
N GLY A 64 10.69 3.61 -22.71
CA GLY A 64 9.86 2.43 -22.93
C GLY A 64 9.60 2.14 -24.42
N ALA A 65 9.52 0.85 -24.72
CA ALA A 65 9.48 0.26 -26.06
C ALA A 65 8.63 1.02 -27.09
N VAL A 66 9.30 1.69 -28.04
CA VAL A 66 8.68 2.37 -29.19
C VAL A 66 8.52 1.36 -30.32
N GLY A 67 7.37 0.68 -30.35
CA GLY A 67 7.04 -0.27 -31.39
C GLY A 67 6.14 0.29 -32.50
N GLU A 68 6.44 -0.09 -33.75
CA GLU A 68 5.67 0.32 -34.92
C GLU A 68 4.62 -0.75 -35.31
N ARG A 69 3.38 -0.30 -35.52
CA ARG A 69 2.22 -1.16 -35.79
C ARG A 69 2.07 -1.47 -37.29
N VAL A 70 2.62 -2.61 -37.71
CA VAL A 70 2.68 -3.02 -39.13
C VAL A 70 1.31 -3.41 -39.71
N SER A 71 0.44 -4.07 -38.93
CA SER A 71 -0.93 -4.39 -39.34
C SER A 71 -1.81 -4.81 -38.17
N LEU A 72 -3.12 -4.55 -38.24
CA LEU A 72 -4.14 -4.97 -37.26
C LEU A 72 -5.27 -5.77 -37.96
N TYR A 73 -5.69 -6.91 -37.38
CA TYR A 73 -6.73 -7.79 -37.94
C TYR A 73 -7.41 -8.68 -36.89
N GLU A 74 -8.61 -9.17 -37.19
CA GLU A 74 -9.28 -10.25 -36.43
C GLU A 74 -8.95 -11.61 -37.05
N LYS A 75 -8.74 -12.65 -36.23
CA LYS A 75 -8.65 -14.05 -36.69
C LYS A 75 -10.02 -14.71 -36.75
N ILE A 76 -10.29 -15.43 -37.84
CA ILE A 76 -11.37 -16.39 -37.98
C ILE A 76 -10.73 -17.79 -38.08
N ALA A 77 -10.96 -18.67 -37.11
CA ALA A 77 -10.64 -20.09 -37.24
C ALA A 77 -11.80 -20.80 -37.96
N PHE A 78 -11.50 -21.78 -38.80
CA PHE A 78 -12.49 -22.52 -39.58
C PHE A 78 -11.98 -23.92 -39.94
N THR A 79 -12.89 -24.85 -40.24
CA THR A 79 -12.58 -26.19 -40.73
C THR A 79 -12.52 -26.16 -42.26
N ARG A 80 -11.39 -26.54 -42.85
CA ARG A 80 -11.22 -26.70 -44.31
C ARG A 80 -11.37 -28.18 -44.65
N GLN A 81 -12.40 -28.55 -45.42
CA GLN A 81 -12.65 -29.94 -45.80
C GLN A 81 -12.19 -30.24 -47.23
N LYS A 82 -11.25 -31.19 -47.36
CA LYS A 82 -10.66 -31.63 -48.63
C LYS A 82 -10.82 -33.15 -48.76
N GLY A 83 -11.87 -33.57 -49.47
CA GLY A 83 -12.30 -34.96 -49.49
C GLY A 83 -12.68 -35.42 -48.07
N ASP A 84 -12.13 -36.55 -47.64
CA ASP A 84 -12.31 -37.10 -46.29
C ASP A 84 -11.42 -36.41 -45.24
N SER A 85 -10.43 -35.62 -45.66
CA SER A 85 -9.58 -34.87 -44.74
C SER A 85 -10.26 -33.56 -44.32
N ARG A 86 -10.15 -33.21 -43.04
CA ARG A 86 -10.63 -31.95 -42.46
C ARG A 86 -9.48 -31.35 -41.68
N GLU A 87 -9.00 -30.18 -42.06
CA GLU A 87 -7.94 -29.46 -41.34
C GLU A 87 -8.49 -28.20 -40.68
N VAL A 88 -7.93 -27.80 -39.54
CA VAL A 88 -8.29 -26.53 -38.91
C VAL A 88 -7.33 -25.45 -39.37
N TRP A 89 -7.88 -24.37 -39.92
CA TRP A 89 -7.15 -23.23 -40.47
C TRP A 89 -7.60 -21.93 -39.81
N PHE A 90 -6.81 -20.87 -39.95
CA PHE A 90 -7.25 -19.50 -39.70
C PHE A 90 -7.15 -18.63 -40.96
N THR A 91 -8.00 -17.61 -41.02
CA THR A 91 -7.95 -16.50 -41.97
C THR A 91 -8.22 -15.17 -41.25
N SER A 92 -8.11 -14.03 -41.94
CA SER A 92 -8.62 -12.75 -41.43
C SER A 92 -9.89 -12.32 -42.13
N VAL A 93 -10.64 -11.40 -41.53
CA VAL A 93 -11.89 -10.80 -42.08
C VAL A 93 -11.70 -10.12 -43.46
N LYS A 94 -10.44 -9.88 -43.88
CA LYS A 94 -10.07 -9.34 -45.20
C LYS A 94 -9.32 -10.35 -46.09
N GLY A 95 -9.23 -11.63 -45.70
CA GLY A 95 -8.52 -12.70 -46.44
C GLY A 95 -6.99 -12.54 -46.53
N ARG A 96 -6.39 -11.57 -45.83
CA ARG A 96 -4.97 -11.17 -46.00
C ARG A 96 -3.97 -11.98 -45.18
N HIS A 97 -4.40 -12.60 -44.09
CA HIS A 97 -3.59 -13.43 -43.21
C HIS A 97 -4.23 -14.82 -43.20
N ARG A 98 -3.44 -15.89 -43.27
CA ARG A 98 -3.94 -17.27 -43.21
C ARG A 98 -2.82 -18.24 -42.81
N GLY A 99 -3.21 -19.35 -42.18
CA GLY A 99 -2.31 -20.44 -41.81
C GLY A 99 -3.09 -21.64 -41.29
N ARG A 100 -2.42 -22.80 -41.20
CA ARG A 100 -3.00 -24.02 -40.62
C ARG A 100 -2.74 -24.05 -39.12
N LEU A 101 -3.72 -24.48 -38.34
CA LEU A 101 -3.67 -24.65 -36.88
C LEU A 101 -3.52 -26.12 -36.49
N SER A 102 -4.22 -27.04 -37.17
CA SER A 102 -4.09 -28.48 -36.92
C SER A 102 -2.78 -29.07 -37.50
N PRO A 103 -2.36 -30.27 -37.06
CA PRO A 103 -1.39 -31.08 -37.79
C PRO A 103 -1.82 -31.32 -39.24
N GLU A 104 -0.84 -31.55 -40.11
CA GLU A 104 -1.02 -31.88 -41.54
C GLU A 104 -1.78 -33.19 -41.73
N GLY A 105 -2.85 -33.19 -42.54
CA GLY A 105 -3.59 -34.40 -42.92
C GLY A 105 -4.38 -35.10 -41.80
N ALA A 106 -4.29 -34.63 -40.56
CA ALA A 106 -5.12 -35.11 -39.46
C ALA A 106 -6.58 -34.67 -39.67
N SER A 107 -7.56 -35.56 -39.48
CA SER A 107 -8.98 -35.22 -39.57
C SER A 107 -9.45 -34.54 -38.28
N CYS A 108 -9.50 -33.21 -38.31
CA CYS A 108 -9.82 -32.32 -37.19
C CYS A 108 -10.81 -31.22 -37.59
N GLY A 109 -11.67 -30.79 -36.67
CA GLY A 109 -12.68 -29.76 -36.91
C GLY A 109 -13.29 -29.19 -35.62
N ALA A 110 -14.42 -28.50 -35.77
CA ALA A 110 -15.11 -27.74 -34.73
C ALA A 110 -14.18 -26.81 -33.92
N PRO A 111 -13.53 -25.82 -34.56
CA PRO A 111 -12.69 -24.85 -33.87
C PRO A 111 -13.51 -23.95 -32.93
N VAL A 112 -13.00 -23.72 -31.72
CA VAL A 112 -13.59 -22.83 -30.72
C VAL A 112 -12.50 -22.02 -30.02
N TRP A 113 -12.63 -20.70 -30.01
CA TRP A 113 -11.74 -19.83 -29.24
C TRP A 113 -12.12 -19.85 -27.75
N SER A 114 -11.13 -19.78 -26.89
CA SER A 114 -11.33 -19.43 -25.49
C SER A 114 -11.82 -17.97 -25.38
N GLY A 115 -12.57 -17.64 -24.32
CA GLY A 115 -13.11 -16.29 -24.11
C GLY A 115 -12.04 -15.21 -23.92
N ASP A 116 -10.82 -15.60 -23.54
CA ASP A 116 -9.62 -14.76 -23.49
C ASP A 116 -9.00 -14.52 -24.87
N GLY A 117 -9.39 -15.28 -25.91
CA GLY A 117 -8.82 -15.26 -27.26
C GLY A 117 -7.38 -15.75 -27.39
N LEU A 118 -6.73 -16.18 -26.31
CA LEU A 118 -5.33 -16.62 -26.28
C LEU A 118 -5.17 -18.13 -26.58
N SER A 119 -6.27 -18.86 -26.71
CA SER A 119 -6.28 -20.29 -26.98
C SER A 119 -7.37 -20.64 -28.01
N VAL A 120 -7.13 -21.70 -28.77
CA VAL A 120 -8.13 -22.30 -29.66
C VAL A 120 -8.15 -23.79 -29.43
N GLY A 121 -9.33 -24.37 -29.37
CA GLY A 121 -9.50 -25.81 -29.31
C GLY A 121 -10.12 -26.34 -30.59
N TRP A 122 -9.71 -27.53 -31.02
CA TRP A 122 -10.40 -28.33 -32.04
C TRP A 122 -10.53 -29.80 -31.60
N THR A 123 -11.44 -30.55 -32.22
CA THR A 123 -11.55 -32.01 -32.01
C THR A 123 -10.92 -32.74 -33.20
N CYS A 124 -10.09 -33.76 -32.95
CA CYS A 124 -9.56 -34.66 -33.97
C CYS A 124 -10.16 -36.08 -33.85
N SER A 125 -10.24 -36.80 -34.97
CA SER A 125 -10.96 -38.08 -35.09
C SER A 125 -10.07 -39.34 -35.17
N ALA A 126 -8.75 -39.16 -35.26
CA ALA A 126 -7.81 -40.26 -35.51
C ALA A 126 -7.69 -41.20 -34.29
N GLY A 127 -8.24 -42.42 -34.41
CA GLY A 127 -8.31 -43.38 -33.31
C GLY A 127 -9.50 -43.17 -32.35
N GLY A 128 -10.41 -42.26 -32.69
CA GLY A 128 -11.53 -41.83 -31.83
C GLY A 128 -11.54 -40.32 -31.61
N PRO A 129 -12.59 -39.75 -31.01
CA PRO A 129 -12.67 -38.32 -30.75
C PRO A 129 -11.71 -37.91 -29.63
N VAL A 130 -10.75 -37.06 -29.96
CA VAL A 130 -9.81 -36.42 -29.05
C VAL A 130 -10.01 -34.91 -29.12
N ALA A 131 -10.41 -34.32 -28.00
CA ALA A 131 -10.45 -32.88 -27.82
C ALA A 131 -9.04 -32.32 -27.56
N HIS A 132 -8.69 -31.22 -28.20
CA HIS A 132 -7.44 -30.47 -27.99
C HIS A 132 -7.75 -29.05 -27.53
N ASP A 133 -6.97 -28.54 -26.58
CA ASP A 133 -6.92 -27.13 -26.16
C ASP A 133 -5.49 -26.64 -26.41
N THR A 134 -5.35 -25.59 -27.20
CA THR A 134 -4.04 -25.13 -27.69
C THR A 134 -3.86 -23.64 -27.41
N ARG A 135 -2.96 -23.33 -26.46
CA ARG A 135 -2.55 -21.96 -26.20
C ARG A 135 -1.71 -21.46 -27.37
N ALA A 136 -1.83 -20.18 -27.68
CA ALA A 136 -0.92 -19.50 -28.59
C ALA A 136 0.51 -19.52 -28.02
N GLU A 137 1.46 -19.99 -28.83
CA GLU A 137 2.90 -19.94 -28.59
C GLU A 137 3.53 -18.95 -29.57
N TRP A 138 4.39 -18.07 -29.08
CA TRP A 138 4.95 -16.97 -29.86
C TRP A 138 6.45 -17.17 -30.10
N SER A 139 6.85 -17.21 -31.37
CA SER A 139 8.22 -17.36 -31.87
C SER A 139 8.45 -16.21 -32.88
N PRO A 140 9.64 -15.59 -33.00
CA PRO A 140 10.98 -16.17 -32.86
C PRO A 140 11.70 -15.85 -31.54
N SER A 141 12.82 -16.52 -31.29
CA SER A 141 13.82 -16.08 -30.32
C SER A 141 14.56 -14.82 -30.80
N PHE A 142 15.14 -14.07 -29.85
CA PHE A 142 15.98 -12.90 -30.13
C PHE A 142 17.08 -13.18 -31.17
N GLU A 143 17.77 -14.32 -31.04
CA GLU A 143 18.84 -14.72 -31.95
C GLU A 143 18.37 -14.92 -33.40
N ALA A 144 17.16 -15.47 -33.60
CA ALA A 144 16.60 -15.67 -34.94
C ALA A 144 16.18 -14.35 -35.60
N ALA A 145 15.66 -13.39 -34.82
CA ALA A 145 15.40 -12.04 -35.32
C ALA A 145 16.70 -11.29 -35.66
N LEU A 146 17.73 -11.42 -34.81
CA LEU A 146 19.05 -10.82 -35.01
C LEU A 146 19.76 -11.42 -36.25
N ALA A 147 19.63 -12.73 -36.47
CA ALA A 147 20.17 -13.43 -37.63
C ALA A 147 19.55 -12.94 -38.95
N ALA A 148 18.25 -12.61 -38.96
CA ALA A 148 17.54 -12.09 -40.13
C ALA A 148 17.91 -10.63 -40.51
N LEU A 149 18.59 -9.90 -39.61
CA LEU A 149 19.04 -8.52 -39.84
C LEU A 149 20.52 -8.41 -40.24
N LYS A 150 21.36 -9.40 -39.88
CA LYS A 150 22.80 -9.40 -40.19
C LYS A 150 23.06 -9.31 -41.70
N GLY A 151 23.97 -8.41 -42.10
CA GLY A 151 24.34 -8.20 -43.50
C GLY A 151 23.35 -7.34 -44.29
N GLY A 152 22.33 -6.76 -43.65
CA GLY A 152 21.42 -5.83 -44.29
C GLY A 152 21.97 -4.39 -44.34
N GLU A 153 22.19 -3.87 -45.55
CA GLU A 153 22.41 -2.42 -45.77
C GLU A 153 21.31 -1.60 -45.07
N GLY A 154 21.72 -0.66 -44.21
CA GLY A 154 20.82 0.17 -43.40
C GLY A 154 20.25 -0.52 -42.15
N CYS A 155 20.80 -1.67 -41.75
CA CYS A 155 20.40 -2.42 -40.55
C CYS A 155 21.60 -2.70 -39.63
N GLU A 156 22.58 -1.80 -39.63
CA GLU A 156 23.72 -1.84 -38.72
C GLU A 156 23.31 -1.57 -37.26
N THR A 157 24.18 -1.97 -36.31
CA THR A 157 23.96 -1.78 -34.87
C THR A 157 24.35 -0.39 -34.34
N ASP A 158 24.79 0.53 -35.21
CA ASP A 158 24.96 1.96 -34.91
C ASP A 158 23.60 2.66 -35.13
N PRO A 159 23.06 3.42 -34.15
CA PRO A 159 21.84 4.22 -34.32
C PRO A 159 21.81 5.12 -35.57
N LYS A 160 22.97 5.49 -36.13
CA LYS A 160 23.09 6.30 -37.36
C LYS A 160 22.94 5.50 -38.65
N GLY A 161 23.18 4.18 -38.61
CA GLY A 161 23.02 3.29 -39.77
C GLY A 161 21.57 2.78 -39.93
N TRP A 162 20.79 2.78 -38.85
CA TRP A 162 19.46 2.17 -38.82
C TRP A 162 18.42 2.87 -39.72
N ARG A 163 17.78 2.11 -40.60
CA ARG A 163 16.68 2.53 -41.48
C ARG A 163 15.48 1.59 -41.31
N SER A 164 14.57 1.93 -40.38
CA SER A 164 13.39 1.12 -40.05
C SER A 164 12.71 0.54 -41.29
N ASP A 165 12.34 1.38 -42.24
CA ASP A 165 11.65 0.99 -43.48
C ASP A 165 12.37 -0.10 -44.30
N ALA A 166 13.70 -0.21 -44.23
CA ALA A 166 14.47 -1.26 -44.90
C ALA A 166 14.58 -2.56 -44.07
N CYS A 167 14.68 -2.44 -42.75
CA CYS A 167 14.87 -3.56 -41.82
C CYS A 167 13.55 -4.27 -41.50
N LEU A 168 12.47 -3.50 -41.31
CA LEU A 168 11.10 -3.99 -41.10
C LEU A 168 10.61 -4.90 -42.24
N LYS A 169 11.17 -4.75 -43.45
CA LYS A 169 10.85 -5.56 -44.63
C LYS A 169 11.62 -6.89 -44.70
N LYS A 170 12.72 -7.05 -43.95
CA LYS A 170 13.56 -8.27 -43.92
C LYS A 170 13.16 -9.27 -42.84
N LEU A 171 12.51 -8.80 -41.77
CA LEU A 171 12.13 -9.63 -40.64
C LEU A 171 10.96 -10.58 -40.99
N PRO A 172 11.06 -11.89 -40.69
CA PRO A 172 10.05 -12.87 -41.07
C PRO A 172 8.74 -12.67 -40.30
N ARG A 173 7.61 -12.74 -41.00
CA ARG A 173 6.27 -12.70 -40.39
C ARG A 173 5.92 -14.05 -39.78
N THR A 174 6.31 -14.26 -38.53
CA THR A 174 5.81 -15.36 -37.72
C THR A 174 4.40 -15.06 -37.21
N TYR A 175 3.57 -16.11 -37.17
CA TYR A 175 2.25 -16.12 -36.52
C TYR A 175 2.34 -17.05 -35.31
N ALA A 176 1.44 -16.91 -34.34
CA ALA A 176 1.41 -17.81 -33.19
C ALA A 176 1.22 -19.29 -33.62
N THR A 177 2.07 -20.17 -33.12
CA THR A 177 1.90 -21.62 -33.21
C THR A 177 0.95 -22.11 -32.12
N HIS A 178 0.39 -23.30 -32.30
CA HIS A 178 -0.64 -23.85 -31.42
C HIS A 178 -0.34 -25.32 -31.16
N ALA A 179 0.47 -25.59 -30.12
CA ALA A 179 0.88 -26.95 -29.77
C ALA A 179 -0.32 -27.78 -29.27
N PRO A 180 -0.59 -28.98 -29.86
CA PRO A 180 -1.77 -29.77 -29.53
C PRO A 180 -1.64 -30.53 -28.20
N GLN A 181 -2.10 -29.94 -27.10
CA GLN A 181 -2.29 -30.67 -25.85
C GLN A 181 -3.55 -31.55 -25.95
N ALA A 182 -3.35 -32.86 -26.16
CA ALA A 182 -4.43 -33.83 -26.24
C ALA A 182 -5.08 -34.06 -24.86
N THR A 183 -6.42 -34.06 -24.82
CA THR A 183 -7.19 -34.51 -23.66
C THR A 183 -7.45 -36.03 -23.72
N PRO A 184 -7.90 -36.69 -22.63
CA PRO A 184 -8.25 -38.11 -22.66
C PRO A 184 -9.33 -38.41 -23.73
N PRO A 185 -9.19 -39.49 -24.52
CA PRO A 185 -10.04 -39.78 -25.66
C PRO A 185 -11.48 -40.13 -25.24
N GLY A 186 -12.42 -39.96 -26.18
CA GLY A 186 -13.83 -40.32 -26.01
C GLY A 186 -14.79 -39.13 -25.85
N VAL A 187 -14.30 -37.89 -26.05
CA VAL A 187 -15.09 -36.64 -25.96
C VAL A 187 -14.86 -35.77 -27.20
N SER A 188 -15.96 -35.25 -27.76
CA SER A 188 -16.01 -34.40 -28.96
C SER A 188 -16.74 -33.07 -28.72
N ALA A 189 -16.86 -32.24 -29.76
CA ALA A 189 -17.71 -31.05 -29.79
C ALA A 189 -17.53 -30.14 -28.56
N GLN A 190 -16.28 -29.73 -28.33
CA GLN A 190 -15.87 -29.08 -27.10
C GLN A 190 -16.28 -27.60 -27.00
N GLY A 191 -16.19 -27.06 -25.78
CA GLY A 191 -16.35 -25.64 -25.48
C GLY A 191 -15.70 -25.24 -24.16
N TYR A 192 -15.87 -23.99 -23.76
CA TYR A 192 -15.34 -23.43 -22.51
C TYR A 192 -16.45 -22.89 -21.63
N SER A 193 -16.25 -22.90 -20.31
CA SER A 193 -17.07 -22.12 -19.39
C SER A 193 -16.84 -20.61 -19.59
N ALA A 194 -17.81 -19.75 -19.25
CA ALA A 194 -17.69 -18.29 -19.44
C ALA A 194 -16.48 -17.67 -18.69
N ASN A 195 -16.15 -18.23 -17.52
CA ASN A 195 -14.96 -17.91 -16.72
C ASN A 195 -13.72 -18.79 -17.04
N GLN A 196 -13.83 -19.67 -18.03
CA GLN A 196 -12.76 -20.46 -18.66
C GLN A 196 -12.00 -21.46 -17.77
N ILE A 197 -12.48 -21.71 -16.54
CA ILE A 197 -11.88 -22.72 -15.63
C ILE A 197 -12.27 -24.17 -15.99
N LEU A 198 -13.31 -24.37 -16.82
CA LEU A 198 -13.73 -25.69 -17.33
C LEU A 198 -13.58 -25.79 -18.85
N GLN A 199 -13.08 -26.94 -19.30
CA GLN A 199 -13.33 -27.48 -20.63
C GLN A 199 -14.64 -28.28 -20.60
N LEU A 200 -15.36 -28.26 -21.72
CA LEU A 200 -16.66 -28.90 -21.92
C LEU A 200 -16.62 -29.76 -23.18
N GLY A 201 -17.52 -30.72 -23.31
CA GLY A 201 -17.71 -31.47 -24.55
C GLY A 201 -18.85 -32.48 -24.46
N VAL A 202 -18.92 -33.39 -25.44
CA VAL A 202 -19.90 -34.47 -25.52
C VAL A 202 -19.19 -35.81 -25.54
N GLY A 203 -19.46 -36.68 -24.57
CA GLY A 203 -18.93 -38.04 -24.53
C GLY A 203 -19.58 -38.95 -25.57
N ALA A 204 -18.93 -40.06 -25.91
CA ALA A 204 -19.38 -41.00 -26.95
C ALA A 204 -20.82 -41.53 -26.83
N SER A 205 -21.47 -41.42 -25.66
CA SER A 205 -22.88 -41.78 -25.42
C SER A 205 -23.88 -40.67 -25.76
N GLY A 206 -23.41 -39.49 -26.18
CA GLY A 206 -24.19 -38.26 -26.29
C GLY A 206 -24.36 -37.51 -24.96
N ALA A 207 -23.73 -37.97 -23.87
CA ALA A 207 -23.80 -37.29 -22.58
C ALA A 207 -22.87 -36.04 -22.57
N PRO A 208 -23.33 -34.87 -22.08
CA PRO A 208 -22.47 -33.70 -21.91
C PRO A 208 -21.47 -33.92 -20.76
N MET A 209 -20.21 -33.57 -21.00
CA MET A 209 -19.07 -33.79 -20.12
C MET A 209 -18.35 -32.47 -19.80
N GLN A 210 -17.72 -32.38 -18.63
CA GLN A 210 -16.89 -31.26 -18.22
C GLN A 210 -15.59 -31.74 -17.55
N ARG A 211 -14.52 -30.93 -17.59
CA ARG A 211 -13.29 -31.17 -16.80
C ARG A 211 -12.58 -29.85 -16.41
N PRO A 212 -11.81 -29.81 -15.31
CA PRO A 212 -11.00 -28.65 -14.95
C PRO A 212 -9.90 -28.39 -15.99
N ARG A 213 -9.79 -27.15 -16.49
CA ARG A 213 -8.87 -26.77 -17.58
C ARG A 213 -7.40 -26.92 -17.18
N ALA A 214 -6.91 -26.11 -16.23
CA ALA A 214 -5.46 -25.98 -15.98
C ALA A 214 -4.78 -27.22 -15.37
N ASN A 215 -5.53 -28.12 -14.71
CA ASN A 215 -4.99 -29.33 -14.08
C ASN A 215 -5.24 -30.59 -14.94
N GLY A 216 -5.85 -30.48 -16.11
CA GLY A 216 -6.08 -31.60 -17.03
C GLY A 216 -6.86 -32.78 -16.44
N GLY A 217 -7.79 -32.53 -15.51
CA GLY A 217 -8.50 -33.57 -14.76
C GLY A 217 -9.41 -34.48 -15.61
N ALA A 218 -9.90 -35.57 -15.01
CA ALA A 218 -10.80 -36.50 -15.69
C ALA A 218 -12.10 -35.82 -16.16
N TRP A 219 -12.62 -36.27 -17.31
CA TRP A 219 -13.96 -35.90 -17.79
C TRP A 219 -15.03 -36.48 -16.86
N VAL A 220 -15.93 -35.64 -16.36
CA VAL A 220 -17.10 -36.05 -15.56
C VAL A 220 -18.40 -35.61 -16.23
N PRO A 221 -19.51 -36.37 -16.10
CA PRO A 221 -20.80 -35.97 -16.66
C PRO A 221 -21.31 -34.66 -16.05
N MET A 222 -21.94 -33.83 -16.88
CA MET A 222 -22.73 -32.67 -16.43
C MET A 222 -24.11 -33.13 -15.95
N PRO A 223 -24.74 -32.45 -14.97
CA PRO A 223 -26.10 -32.76 -14.50
C PRO A 223 -27.16 -32.20 -15.47
N LEU A 224 -27.14 -32.68 -16.72
CA LEU A 224 -28.10 -32.36 -17.78
C LEU A 224 -28.78 -33.66 -18.25
N SER A 225 -30.09 -33.62 -18.45
CA SER A 225 -30.94 -34.82 -18.59
C SER A 225 -31.14 -35.33 -20.03
N ALA A 226 -30.53 -34.70 -21.03
CA ALA A 226 -30.75 -34.98 -22.45
C ALA A 226 -29.46 -35.43 -23.16
N LYS A 227 -29.61 -36.22 -24.23
CA LYS A 227 -28.51 -36.51 -25.16
C LYS A 227 -28.26 -35.31 -26.06
N VAL A 228 -27.00 -34.89 -26.15
CA VAL A 228 -26.58 -33.65 -26.78
C VAL A 228 -26.04 -33.93 -28.19
N GLN A 229 -26.59 -33.25 -29.19
CA GLN A 229 -26.18 -33.35 -30.60
C GLN A 229 -25.02 -32.39 -30.93
N HIS A 230 -24.99 -31.22 -30.29
CA HIS A 230 -23.93 -30.21 -30.43
C HIS A 230 -23.54 -29.66 -29.05
N GLY A 231 -22.24 -29.52 -28.80
CA GLY A 231 -21.67 -29.23 -27.48
C GLY A 231 -22.30 -28.04 -26.74
N PRO A 232 -22.37 -28.10 -25.40
CA PRO A 232 -23.01 -27.06 -24.60
C PRO A 232 -22.23 -25.73 -24.64
N ILE A 233 -22.92 -24.67 -25.05
CA ILE A 233 -22.38 -23.31 -25.18
C ILE A 233 -22.85 -22.46 -24.00
N TRP A 234 -21.94 -21.71 -23.39
CA TRP A 234 -22.26 -20.77 -22.31
C TRP A 234 -22.67 -19.41 -22.86
N SER A 235 -23.61 -18.73 -22.18
CA SER A 235 -23.85 -17.32 -22.45
C SER A 235 -22.62 -16.49 -22.03
N PRO A 236 -22.30 -15.37 -22.71
CA PRO A 236 -21.13 -14.55 -22.38
C PRO A 236 -21.11 -13.99 -20.94
N ARG A 237 -22.26 -13.94 -20.26
CA ARG A 237 -22.38 -13.53 -18.85
C ARG A 237 -22.18 -14.67 -17.84
N GLY A 238 -22.11 -15.93 -18.30
CA GLY A 238 -22.05 -17.10 -17.40
C GLY A 238 -23.38 -17.42 -16.70
N GLU A 239 -24.48 -16.80 -17.09
CA GLU A 239 -25.80 -16.96 -16.45
C GLU A 239 -26.57 -18.19 -16.96
N HIS A 240 -26.29 -18.63 -18.18
CA HIS A 240 -27.06 -19.65 -18.90
C HIS A 240 -26.15 -20.61 -19.69
N VAL A 241 -26.61 -21.84 -19.89
CA VAL A 241 -26.03 -22.83 -20.81
C VAL A 241 -27.09 -23.19 -21.85
N ALA A 242 -26.70 -23.23 -23.13
CA ALA A 242 -27.54 -23.62 -24.25
C ALA A 242 -26.95 -24.84 -24.97
N TRP A 243 -27.79 -25.74 -25.46
CA TRP A 243 -27.36 -26.92 -26.23
C TRP A 243 -28.46 -27.39 -27.19
N VAL A 244 -28.08 -28.20 -28.18
CA VAL A 244 -29.04 -28.83 -29.10
C VAL A 244 -29.21 -30.30 -28.73
N ALA A 245 -30.46 -30.75 -28.60
CA ALA A 245 -30.86 -32.13 -28.34
C ALA A 245 -32.15 -32.42 -29.11
N ASP A 246 -32.30 -33.64 -29.64
CA ASP A 246 -33.54 -34.13 -30.28
C ASP A 246 -34.20 -33.16 -31.30
N GLY A 247 -33.38 -32.37 -32.01
CA GLY A 247 -33.83 -31.36 -32.99
C GLY A 247 -34.27 -30.01 -32.41
N GLY A 248 -34.24 -29.83 -31.09
CA GLY A 248 -34.59 -28.59 -30.39
C GLY A 248 -33.40 -27.87 -29.74
N LEU A 249 -33.52 -26.55 -29.58
CA LEU A 249 -32.60 -25.72 -28.79
C LEU A 249 -33.10 -25.64 -27.34
N PHE A 250 -32.27 -26.07 -26.40
CA PHE A 250 -32.54 -26.00 -24.96
C PHE A 250 -31.65 -24.94 -24.30
N VAL A 251 -32.18 -24.29 -23.26
CA VAL A 251 -31.45 -23.31 -22.45
C VAL A 251 -31.78 -23.54 -20.98
N ALA A 252 -30.77 -23.59 -20.11
CA ALA A 252 -30.93 -23.73 -18.66
C ALA A 252 -30.13 -22.67 -17.89
N PRO A 253 -30.64 -22.20 -16.72
CA PRO A 253 -29.91 -21.29 -15.85
C PRO A 253 -28.74 -22.02 -15.17
N ALA A 254 -27.58 -21.37 -15.14
CA ALA A 254 -26.37 -21.93 -14.59
C ALA A 254 -26.28 -21.77 -13.06
N ARG A 255 -25.78 -22.81 -12.37
CA ARG A 255 -25.56 -22.82 -10.92
C ARG A 255 -24.14 -23.25 -10.55
N TYR A 256 -23.15 -22.57 -11.12
CA TYR A 256 -21.72 -22.79 -10.85
C TYR A 256 -21.11 -21.60 -10.07
N ARG A 257 -20.07 -21.86 -9.26
CA ARG A 257 -19.46 -20.82 -8.41
C ARG A 257 -18.70 -19.78 -9.24
N LEU A 258 -18.88 -18.50 -8.91
CA LEU A 258 -18.22 -17.35 -9.55
C LEU A 258 -18.34 -17.30 -11.09
N GLN A 259 -19.41 -17.89 -11.62
CA GLN A 259 -19.55 -18.10 -13.06
C GLN A 259 -19.76 -16.82 -13.88
N THR A 260 -20.29 -15.77 -13.24
CA THR A 260 -20.43 -14.42 -13.82
C THR A 260 -19.16 -13.57 -13.68
N THR A 261 -18.05 -14.14 -13.19
CA THR A 261 -16.76 -13.47 -13.01
C THR A 261 -15.83 -13.83 -14.17
N LEU A 262 -15.74 -12.95 -15.16
CA LEU A 262 -15.29 -13.31 -16.51
C LEU A 262 -13.79 -13.64 -16.59
N ASN A 263 -12.96 -12.98 -15.78
CA ASN A 263 -11.50 -13.10 -15.78
C ASN A 263 -10.92 -13.97 -14.64
N LEU A 264 -11.72 -14.87 -14.04
CA LEU A 264 -11.26 -15.74 -12.96
C LEU A 264 -10.10 -16.68 -13.37
N PHE A 265 -9.92 -16.91 -14.68
CA PHE A 265 -8.80 -17.69 -15.23
C PHE A 265 -7.43 -17.00 -15.07
N ASP A 266 -7.37 -15.66 -14.98
CA ASP A 266 -6.13 -14.91 -14.69
C ASP A 266 -5.59 -15.21 -13.28
N PHE A 267 -6.42 -15.80 -12.42
CA PHE A 267 -6.19 -16.06 -11.00
C PHE A 267 -6.28 -17.56 -10.65
N PRO A 268 -5.40 -18.42 -11.19
CA PRO A 268 -5.36 -19.87 -10.93
C PRO A 268 -5.17 -20.27 -9.46
N GLU A 269 -4.77 -19.34 -8.61
CA GLU A 269 -4.68 -19.49 -7.16
C GLU A 269 -6.04 -19.43 -6.45
N LEU A 270 -7.07 -18.79 -7.02
CA LEU A 270 -8.35 -18.51 -6.34
C LEU A 270 -9.40 -19.61 -6.49
N TRP A 271 -9.40 -20.37 -7.59
CA TRP A 271 -10.42 -21.39 -7.87
C TRP A 271 -10.04 -22.81 -7.42
N ARG A 272 -8.95 -22.95 -6.66
CA ARG A 272 -8.61 -24.19 -5.93
C ARG A 272 -9.61 -24.46 -4.79
N ALA A 273 -9.68 -25.72 -4.35
CA ALA A 273 -10.54 -26.14 -3.24
C ALA A 273 -10.26 -25.34 -1.96
N GLY A 274 -11.30 -25.04 -1.18
CA GLY A 274 -11.23 -24.14 -0.02
C GLY A 274 -11.31 -22.66 -0.39
N VAL A 275 -10.32 -22.14 -1.14
CA VAL A 275 -10.14 -20.69 -1.39
C VAL A 275 -11.38 -20.03 -1.99
N SER A 276 -11.96 -20.63 -3.02
CA SER A 276 -13.12 -20.08 -3.73
C SER A 276 -14.43 -20.10 -2.92
N ALA A 277 -14.48 -20.75 -1.75
CA ALA A 277 -15.65 -20.70 -0.87
C ALA A 277 -15.76 -19.34 -0.14
N LEU A 278 -14.63 -18.78 0.33
CA LEU A 278 -14.61 -17.45 0.94
C LEU A 278 -14.86 -16.37 -0.11
N LEU A 279 -14.19 -16.47 -1.27
CA LEU A 279 -14.38 -15.53 -2.38
C LEU A 279 -15.84 -15.52 -2.90
N ALA A 280 -16.51 -16.68 -2.96
CA ALA A 280 -17.92 -16.76 -3.35
C ALA A 280 -18.91 -16.33 -2.24
N LYS A 281 -18.53 -16.43 -0.95
CA LYS A 281 -19.36 -15.97 0.17
C LYS A 281 -19.27 -14.45 0.36
N ASN A 282 -18.06 -13.92 0.30
CA ASN A 282 -17.74 -12.54 0.69
C ASN A 282 -17.59 -11.60 -0.50
N HIS A 283 -17.49 -12.11 -1.74
CA HIS A 283 -17.05 -11.36 -2.94
C HIS A 283 -15.64 -10.75 -2.85
N PHE A 284 -14.85 -11.10 -1.82
CA PHE A 284 -13.42 -10.83 -1.74
C PHE A 284 -12.71 -11.94 -0.94
N VAL A 285 -11.38 -12.02 -1.05
CA VAL A 285 -10.53 -12.81 -0.16
C VAL A 285 -9.16 -12.13 0.00
N ALA A 286 -8.62 -12.13 1.21
CA ALA A 286 -7.24 -11.74 1.48
C ALA A 286 -6.42 -12.99 1.85
N ARG A 287 -5.13 -12.99 1.54
CA ARG A 287 -4.19 -14.09 1.84
C ARG A 287 -2.78 -13.55 2.09
N PRO A 288 -1.89 -14.30 2.76
CA PRO A 288 -0.47 -13.97 2.78
C PRO A 288 0.08 -13.83 1.35
N GLY A 289 0.65 -12.65 1.08
CA GLY A 289 1.44 -12.36 -0.11
C GLY A 289 2.95 -12.47 0.17
N ALA A 290 3.75 -12.18 -0.84
CA ALA A 290 5.22 -12.13 -0.72
C ALA A 290 5.76 -10.70 -0.71
N GLU A 291 4.94 -9.72 -1.08
CA GLU A 291 5.39 -8.37 -1.44
C GLU A 291 5.63 -7.46 -0.23
N LYS A 292 6.61 -6.59 -0.41
CA LYS A 292 7.17 -5.71 0.62
C LYS A 292 6.55 -4.33 0.64
N GLU A 293 6.16 -3.87 -0.54
CA GLU A 293 5.85 -2.48 -0.87
C GLU A 293 4.70 -2.46 -1.87
N PHE A 294 3.80 -1.48 -1.72
CA PHE A 294 2.59 -1.43 -2.55
C PHE A 294 2.92 -1.20 -4.01
N PHE A 295 3.91 -0.35 -4.31
CA PHE A 295 4.31 -0.08 -5.70
C PHE A 295 4.80 -1.36 -6.40
N THR A 296 5.60 -2.19 -5.74
CA THR A 296 6.05 -3.49 -6.26
C THR A 296 4.88 -4.45 -6.54
N LEU A 297 3.89 -4.50 -5.64
CA LEU A 297 2.68 -5.32 -5.82
C LEU A 297 1.85 -4.84 -7.02
N TYR A 298 1.62 -3.52 -7.15
CA TYR A 298 0.85 -2.96 -8.27
C TYR A 298 1.61 -3.05 -9.61
N GLU A 299 2.93 -2.88 -9.64
CA GLU A 299 3.73 -3.12 -10.86
C GLU A 299 3.76 -4.60 -11.25
N LYS A 300 3.90 -5.54 -10.31
CA LYS A 300 3.76 -6.98 -10.61
C LYS A 300 2.37 -7.33 -11.15
N ALA A 301 1.31 -6.70 -10.63
CA ALA A 301 -0.04 -6.84 -11.19
C ALA A 301 -0.15 -6.23 -12.62
N ARG A 302 0.45 -5.06 -12.86
CA ARG A 302 0.54 -4.37 -14.17
C ARG A 302 1.27 -5.22 -15.21
N TYR A 303 2.44 -5.77 -14.88
CA TYR A 303 3.20 -6.68 -15.76
C TYR A 303 2.43 -7.97 -16.05
N ALA A 304 1.74 -8.53 -15.05
CA ALA A 304 0.83 -9.67 -15.23
C ALA A 304 -0.48 -9.32 -15.95
N ARG A 305 -0.70 -8.05 -16.34
CA ARG A 305 -1.94 -7.49 -16.90
C ARG A 305 -3.20 -7.79 -16.07
N ARG A 306 -3.04 -7.94 -14.76
CA ARG A 306 -4.15 -8.15 -13.81
C ARG A 306 -4.83 -6.81 -13.49
N PRO A 307 -6.17 -6.72 -13.49
CA PRO A 307 -6.87 -5.52 -13.03
C PRO A 307 -6.52 -5.16 -11.59
N THR A 308 -6.11 -3.92 -11.33
CA THR A 308 -5.70 -3.45 -10.01
C THR A 308 -6.90 -3.10 -9.12
N PHE A 309 -6.79 -3.27 -7.80
CA PHE A 309 -7.73 -2.73 -6.79
C PHE A 309 -6.95 -1.77 -5.89
N VAL A 310 -7.08 -0.46 -6.08
CA VAL A 310 -6.32 0.53 -5.31
C VAL A 310 -6.99 0.74 -3.96
N THR A 311 -6.33 0.26 -2.91
CA THR A 311 -6.82 0.24 -1.53
C THR A 311 -6.55 1.53 -0.75
N ALA A 312 -7.36 1.79 0.27
CA ALA A 312 -7.09 2.76 1.32
C ALA A 312 -5.71 2.55 2.01
N ASP A 313 -5.28 1.30 2.17
CA ASP A 313 -3.99 0.89 2.75
C ASP A 313 -2.80 1.45 1.95
N ALA A 314 -2.82 1.28 0.64
CA ALA A 314 -1.81 1.85 -0.25
C ALA A 314 -1.78 3.38 -0.22
N ALA A 315 -2.94 4.03 -0.06
CA ALA A 315 -3.03 5.49 0.10
C ALA A 315 -2.50 5.95 1.46
N LEU A 316 -2.72 5.18 2.53
CA LEU A 316 -2.11 5.40 3.84
C LEU A 316 -0.58 5.30 3.77
N GLN A 317 -0.02 4.32 3.04
CA GLN A 317 1.42 4.22 2.84
C GLN A 317 1.99 5.44 2.10
N VAL A 318 1.38 5.83 0.98
CA VAL A 318 1.79 7.04 0.23
C VAL A 318 1.73 8.31 1.09
N PHE A 319 0.71 8.43 1.94
CA PHE A 319 0.61 9.54 2.90
C PHE A 319 1.67 9.47 3.99
N HIS A 320 1.89 8.31 4.61
CA HIS A 320 2.91 8.06 5.63
C HIS A 320 4.32 8.38 5.10
N ASP A 321 4.63 8.02 3.86
CA ASP A 321 5.95 8.24 3.26
C ASP A 321 6.24 9.74 3.04
N GLU A 322 5.25 10.50 2.55
CA GLU A 322 5.37 11.95 2.45
C GLU A 322 5.39 12.63 3.81
N PHE A 323 4.57 12.15 4.76
CA PHE A 323 4.54 12.66 6.12
C PHE A 323 5.89 12.47 6.82
N ALA A 324 6.44 11.27 6.83
CA ALA A 324 7.72 10.95 7.43
C ALA A 324 8.88 11.71 6.75
N ALA A 325 8.86 11.85 5.41
CA ALA A 325 9.87 12.64 4.69
C ALA A 325 9.81 14.15 5.03
N LEU A 326 8.62 14.70 5.29
CA LEU A 326 8.46 16.07 5.76
C LEU A 326 8.82 16.25 7.24
N LEU A 327 8.47 15.29 8.10
CA LEU A 327 8.83 15.30 9.52
C LEU A 327 10.36 15.23 9.70
N LYS A 328 11.06 14.30 9.02
CA LYS A 328 12.54 14.21 9.02
C LYS A 328 13.20 15.57 8.72
N ARG A 329 12.69 16.32 7.73
CA ARG A 329 13.21 17.64 7.34
C ARG A 329 12.94 18.71 8.39
N ALA A 330 11.72 18.77 8.93
CA ALA A 330 11.38 19.71 10.00
C ALA A 330 12.18 19.41 11.30
N GLU A 331 12.46 18.15 11.59
CA GLU A 331 13.30 17.73 12.72
C GLU A 331 14.78 18.05 12.52
N ALA A 332 15.29 18.07 11.28
CA ALA A 332 16.64 18.57 10.97
C ALA A 332 16.78 20.07 11.28
N ASP A 333 15.81 20.89 10.83
CA ASP A 333 15.74 22.33 11.17
C ASP A 333 15.62 22.55 12.69
N ALA A 334 14.82 21.72 13.37
CA ALA A 334 14.66 21.77 14.82
C ALA A 334 15.91 21.29 15.59
N MET A 335 16.69 20.36 15.02
CA MET A 335 17.93 19.87 15.62
C MET A 335 18.99 20.95 15.73
N GLU A 336 19.15 21.82 14.72
CA GLU A 336 20.06 22.95 14.80
C GLU A 336 19.59 24.00 15.81
N ALA A 337 18.30 24.33 15.85
CA ALA A 337 17.73 25.22 16.87
C ALA A 337 17.96 24.65 18.29
N LEU A 338 17.77 23.34 18.47
CA LEU A 338 18.03 22.63 19.73
C LEU A 338 19.51 22.66 20.12
N ARG A 339 20.43 22.52 19.16
CA ARG A 339 21.88 22.59 19.37
C ARG A 339 22.31 24.00 19.78
N LEU A 340 21.83 25.04 19.07
CA LEU A 340 22.10 26.45 19.38
C LEU A 340 21.59 26.83 20.78
N MET A 341 20.38 26.40 21.14
CA MET A 341 19.81 26.61 22.48
C MET A 341 20.62 25.89 23.55
N SER A 342 20.91 24.58 23.36
CA SER A 342 21.63 23.76 24.34
C SER A 342 23.04 24.30 24.61
N ASN A 343 23.78 24.64 23.56
CA ASN A 343 25.13 25.21 23.67
C ASN A 343 25.13 26.55 24.42
N ALA A 344 24.18 27.44 24.12
CA ALA A 344 24.09 28.75 24.77
C ALA A 344 23.78 28.62 26.28
N LEU A 345 22.84 27.75 26.65
CA LEU A 345 22.46 27.54 28.05
C LEU A 345 23.53 26.77 28.83
N ALA A 346 24.18 25.77 28.22
CA ALA A 346 25.31 25.06 28.83
C ALA A 346 26.46 26.02 29.16
N ALA A 347 26.85 26.88 28.22
CA ALA A 347 27.87 27.91 28.45
C ALA A 347 27.44 28.91 29.56
N HIS A 348 26.16 29.32 29.58
CA HIS A 348 25.64 30.22 30.61
C HIS A 348 25.70 29.62 32.02
N PHE A 349 25.25 28.38 32.21
CA PHE A 349 25.20 27.75 33.53
C PHE A 349 26.54 27.13 33.98
N ALA A 350 27.46 26.80 33.07
CA ALA A 350 28.81 26.36 33.43
C ALA A 350 29.57 27.39 34.30
N THR A 351 29.24 28.69 34.18
CA THR A 351 29.79 29.76 35.03
C THR A 351 29.32 29.72 36.50
N ARG A 352 28.39 28.81 36.84
CA ARG A 352 27.81 28.62 38.18
C ARG A 352 27.92 27.16 38.65
N ALA A 353 28.87 26.39 38.12
CA ALA A 353 29.02 24.97 38.45
C ALA A 353 29.48 24.69 39.90
N ASP A 354 29.76 25.73 40.68
CA ASP A 354 30.12 25.67 42.10
C ASP A 354 28.89 25.60 43.04
N ASP A 355 27.70 26.02 42.58
CA ASP A 355 26.45 25.92 43.34
C ASP A 355 25.63 24.69 42.88
N PRO A 356 24.89 23.99 43.76
CA PRO A 356 24.19 22.75 43.37
C PRO A 356 23.13 22.91 42.28
N LEU A 357 22.48 24.08 42.18
CA LEU A 357 21.47 24.37 41.16
C LEU A 357 22.13 24.77 39.84
N GLY A 358 23.12 25.66 39.88
CA GLY A 358 23.94 26.03 38.73
C GLY A 358 24.67 24.84 38.12
N ARG A 359 25.22 23.94 38.94
CA ARG A 359 25.83 22.68 38.52
C ARG A 359 24.84 21.75 37.82
N TYR A 360 23.67 21.49 38.43
CA TYR A 360 22.64 20.66 37.80
C TYR A 360 22.21 21.24 36.45
N LEU A 361 21.98 22.56 36.37
CA LEU A 361 21.59 23.22 35.14
C LEU A 361 22.71 23.15 34.08
N ALA A 362 23.97 23.29 34.47
CA ALA A 362 25.11 23.14 33.56
C ALA A 362 25.16 21.73 32.96
N VAL A 363 24.99 20.67 33.76
CA VAL A 363 24.91 19.27 33.29
C VAL A 363 23.67 19.06 32.41
N TYR A 364 22.51 19.57 32.84
CA TYR A 364 21.22 19.45 32.16
C TYR A 364 21.23 20.02 30.74
N PHE A 365 22.01 21.07 30.46
CA PHE A 365 22.19 21.58 29.10
C PHE A 365 23.41 20.99 28.38
N ALA A 366 24.47 20.62 29.10
CA ALA A 366 25.68 20.04 28.51
C ALA A 366 25.52 18.61 27.98
N VAL A 367 24.62 17.80 28.57
CA VAL A 367 24.31 16.45 28.07
C VAL A 367 23.68 16.48 26.66
N PRO A 368 22.58 17.24 26.41
CA PRO A 368 22.06 17.50 25.06
C PRO A 368 23.09 18.11 24.11
N ALA A 369 23.85 19.11 24.57
CA ALA A 369 24.90 19.72 23.77
C ALA A 369 25.93 18.69 23.27
N ALA A 370 26.37 17.77 24.13
CA ALA A 370 27.35 16.74 23.78
C ALA A 370 26.82 15.72 22.75
N VAL A 371 25.55 15.27 22.86
CA VAL A 371 24.97 14.31 21.89
C VAL A 371 24.59 14.96 20.56
N LEU A 372 24.23 16.26 20.56
CA LEU A 372 23.95 17.03 19.34
C LEU A 372 25.23 17.41 18.59
N GLU A 373 26.31 17.73 19.30
CA GLU A 373 27.63 18.05 18.74
C GLU A 373 28.43 16.81 18.33
N ALA A 374 27.99 15.62 18.73
CA ALA A 374 28.54 14.33 18.28
C ALA A 374 27.81 13.75 17.07
N ALA A 375 26.56 14.12 16.84
CA ALA A 375 25.80 13.64 15.69
C ALA A 375 26.48 14.03 14.36
N PRO A 376 26.45 13.17 13.33
CA PRO A 376 26.97 13.52 12.02
C PRO A 376 26.13 14.64 11.37
N GLU A 377 26.71 15.33 10.40
CA GLU A 377 25.95 16.25 9.55
C GLU A 377 24.93 15.46 8.71
N ILE A 378 23.77 16.07 8.45
CA ILE A 378 22.69 15.44 7.69
C ILE A 378 22.96 15.71 6.20
N ASP A 379 23.73 14.82 5.59
CA ASP A 379 24.12 14.91 4.19
C ASP A 379 22.96 14.50 3.26
N GLU A 380 22.55 15.39 2.34
CA GLU A 380 21.58 15.06 1.26
C GLU A 380 22.30 14.51 -0.01
N GLY A 381 23.64 14.36 0.01
CA GLY A 381 24.49 14.20 -1.17
C GLY A 381 25.16 12.83 -1.37
N PHE A 382 24.63 11.74 -0.80
CA PHE A 382 25.26 10.41 -0.86
C PHE A 382 25.32 9.82 -2.29
N ASP A 383 26.52 9.35 -2.68
CA ASP A 383 26.74 8.56 -3.90
C ASP A 383 26.44 7.07 -3.63
N PRO A 384 25.40 6.48 -4.23
CA PRO A 384 25.01 5.10 -3.94
C PRO A 384 26.01 4.08 -4.51
N TYR A 385 26.82 4.49 -5.50
CA TYR A 385 27.82 3.67 -6.19
C TYR A 385 29.17 3.61 -5.46
N MET A 386 29.31 4.27 -4.31
CA MET A 386 30.46 4.07 -3.41
C MET A 386 30.72 2.57 -3.17
N ALA A 387 31.99 2.16 -3.16
CA ALA A 387 32.35 0.80 -2.83
C ALA A 387 31.97 0.49 -1.37
N PRO A 388 31.63 -0.76 -0.99
CA PRO A 388 31.24 -1.11 0.38
C PRO A 388 32.26 -0.70 1.46
N GLU A 389 33.54 -0.62 1.09
CA GLU A 389 34.66 -0.19 1.94
C GLU A 389 34.72 1.34 2.17
N ASP A 390 34.19 2.12 1.23
CA ASP A 390 34.16 3.60 1.28
C ASP A 390 32.89 4.14 1.98
N LYS A 391 31.84 3.31 2.13
CA LYS A 391 30.57 3.76 2.71
C LYS A 391 30.73 4.17 4.18
N PRO A 392 30.20 5.33 4.59
CA PRO A 392 30.28 5.78 5.96
C PRO A 392 29.50 4.84 6.89
N ALA A 393 29.96 4.69 8.12
CA ALA A 393 29.28 3.88 9.13
C ALA A 393 27.84 4.40 9.38
N PRO A 394 26.89 3.57 9.86
CA PRO A 394 25.54 4.02 10.18
C PRO A 394 25.54 5.24 11.11
N PRO A 395 24.61 6.21 10.97
CA PRO A 395 24.72 7.50 11.67
C PRO A 395 24.78 7.41 13.20
N LEU A 396 24.18 6.38 13.81
CA LEU A 396 24.29 6.10 15.24
C LEU A 396 25.71 5.67 15.66
N GLU A 397 26.43 4.92 14.82
CA GLU A 397 27.82 4.53 15.08
C GLU A 397 28.78 5.70 14.84
N GLN A 398 28.49 6.58 13.86
CA GLN A 398 29.20 7.85 13.72
C GLN A 398 29.05 8.73 14.98
N LEU A 399 27.83 8.85 15.52
CA LEU A 399 27.58 9.58 16.77
C LEU A 399 28.39 8.99 17.94
N LYS A 400 28.42 7.66 18.09
CA LYS A 400 29.24 6.98 19.11
C LYS A 400 30.73 7.24 18.94
N ALA A 401 31.24 7.23 17.70
CA ALA A 401 32.64 7.51 17.39
C ALA A 401 33.04 8.98 17.66
N ASN A 402 32.12 9.91 17.43
CA ASN A 402 32.33 11.35 17.64
C ASN A 402 32.19 11.79 19.11
N LEU A 403 31.43 11.05 19.93
CA LEU A 403 31.13 11.42 21.32
C LEU A 403 32.36 11.76 22.19
N PRO A 404 33.50 11.03 22.14
CA PRO A 404 34.72 11.41 22.86
C PRO A 404 35.22 12.82 22.51
N ARG A 405 35.11 13.23 21.24
CA ARG A 405 35.49 14.57 20.75
C ARG A 405 34.51 15.65 21.20
N ALA A 406 33.21 15.34 21.30
CA ALA A 406 32.21 16.25 21.85
C ALA A 406 32.38 16.42 23.38
N LEU A 407 32.55 15.33 24.12
CA LEU A 407 32.78 15.32 25.57
C LEU A 407 34.07 16.06 25.97
N ALA A 408 35.10 16.06 25.12
CA ALA A 408 36.30 16.86 25.34
C ALA A 408 36.02 18.38 25.39
N LYS A 409 35.00 18.87 24.67
CA LYS A 409 34.57 20.28 24.69
C LYS A 409 33.80 20.66 25.97
N VAL A 410 33.27 19.68 26.71
CA VAL A 410 32.53 19.92 27.96
C VAL A 410 33.50 20.43 29.05
N PRO A 411 33.13 21.47 29.83
CA PRO A 411 33.97 22.00 30.90
C PRO A 411 34.36 20.94 31.94
N ALA A 412 35.64 20.93 32.32
CA ALA A 412 36.20 19.90 33.19
C ALA A 412 35.42 19.66 34.52
N PRO A 413 34.91 20.68 35.24
CA PRO A 413 34.19 20.47 36.51
C PRO A 413 32.92 19.61 36.40
N ILE A 414 32.31 19.48 35.21
CA ILE A 414 31.06 18.73 34.97
C ILE A 414 31.23 17.57 33.97
N ARG A 415 32.41 17.40 33.37
CA ARG A 415 32.62 16.47 32.24
C ARG A 415 32.29 15.02 32.57
N ASP A 416 32.75 14.52 33.72
CA ASP A 416 32.56 13.12 34.10
C ASP A 416 31.11 12.81 34.47
N GLU A 417 30.38 13.80 35.00
CA GLU A 417 28.95 13.72 35.30
C GLU A 417 28.12 13.69 34.01
N VAL A 418 28.43 14.58 33.05
CA VAL A 418 27.87 14.59 31.70
C VAL A 418 28.13 13.26 30.99
N LYS A 419 29.37 12.73 31.04
CA LYS A 419 29.72 11.41 30.49
C LYS A 419 28.90 10.30 31.16
N GLY A 420 28.82 10.29 32.49
CA GLY A 420 28.06 9.28 33.24
C GLY A 420 26.54 9.31 33.00
N HIS A 421 26.00 10.38 32.43
CA HIS A 421 24.64 10.41 31.89
C HIS A 421 24.57 9.85 30.46
N VAL A 422 25.47 10.26 29.56
CA VAL A 422 25.54 9.74 28.18
C VAL A 422 25.81 8.23 28.13
N ASP A 423 26.71 7.72 28.98
CA ASP A 423 27.00 6.28 29.11
C ASP A 423 25.72 5.48 29.46
N ARG A 424 24.88 6.02 30.37
CA ARG A 424 23.60 5.38 30.77
C ARG A 424 22.54 5.43 29.67
N MET A 425 22.55 6.48 28.82
CA MET A 425 21.68 6.53 27.64
C MET A 425 22.05 5.43 26.65
N LEU A 426 23.32 5.32 26.28
CA LEU A 426 23.79 4.35 25.28
C LEU A 426 23.74 2.90 25.78
N ALA A 427 23.81 2.68 27.09
CA ALA A 427 23.60 1.39 27.72
C ALA A 427 22.12 1.04 27.97
N HIS A 428 21.19 1.94 27.63
CA HIS A 428 19.74 1.79 27.84
C HIS A 428 19.37 1.38 29.28
N ALA A 429 20.04 1.98 30.28
CA ALA A 429 20.26 1.43 31.63
C ALA A 429 19.03 1.29 32.57
N GLY A 430 17.81 1.25 32.04
CA GLY A 430 16.57 1.09 32.79
C GLY A 430 16.26 2.24 33.75
N ILE A 431 15.43 1.98 34.78
CA ILE A 431 15.04 3.01 35.75
C ILE A 431 16.21 3.30 36.71
N ALA A 432 16.74 4.51 36.66
CA ALA A 432 17.76 5.01 37.58
C ALA A 432 17.30 6.32 38.26
N GLU A 433 17.76 6.55 39.48
CA GLU A 433 17.50 7.80 40.21
C GLU A 433 18.47 8.91 39.79
N VAL A 434 17.95 10.12 39.60
CA VAL A 434 18.71 11.35 39.35
C VAL A 434 18.38 12.35 40.46
N ALA A 435 19.42 12.92 41.08
CA ALA A 435 19.24 13.98 42.07
C ALA A 435 18.85 15.29 41.36
N VAL A 436 17.77 15.92 41.81
CA VAL A 436 17.27 17.19 41.25
C VAL A 436 17.20 18.21 42.39
N PRO A 437 17.91 19.35 42.31
CA PRO A 437 17.90 20.35 43.37
C PRO A 437 16.49 20.83 43.72
N GLY A 438 16.14 20.85 45.01
CA GLY A 438 14.84 21.29 45.50
C GLY A 438 13.69 20.28 45.30
N ALA A 439 13.98 19.03 44.93
CA ALA A 439 13.01 17.94 44.81
C ALA A 439 13.56 16.62 45.37
N ASP A 440 12.66 15.65 45.59
CA ASP A 440 13.07 14.26 45.76
C ASP A 440 13.76 13.73 44.49
N LYS A 441 14.55 12.66 44.62
CA LYS A 441 15.23 12.04 43.48
C LYS A 441 14.22 11.63 42.40
N VAL A 442 14.42 12.13 41.18
CA VAL A 442 13.55 11.81 40.05
C VAL A 442 13.97 10.47 39.45
N LYS A 443 13.03 9.55 39.30
CA LYS A 443 13.23 8.31 38.56
C LYS A 443 13.20 8.62 37.06
N VAL A 444 14.29 8.31 36.38
CA VAL A 444 14.46 8.46 34.94
C VAL A 444 14.64 7.08 34.34
N ASP A 445 13.80 6.75 33.36
CA ASP A 445 13.89 5.51 32.61
C ASP A 445 14.85 5.69 31.41
N TYR A 446 16.04 5.10 31.52
CA TYR A 446 17.07 5.18 30.49
C TYR A 446 16.80 4.25 29.29
N SER A 447 15.82 3.33 29.36
CA SER A 447 15.45 2.51 28.20
C SER A 447 14.86 3.33 27.04
N GLN A 448 14.21 4.46 27.37
CA GLN A 448 13.62 5.38 26.40
C GLN A 448 14.66 6.16 25.56
N PHE A 449 15.96 6.02 25.85
CA PHE A 449 17.05 6.58 25.04
C PHE A 449 17.58 5.62 23.97
N GLN A 450 17.10 4.38 23.92
CA GLN A 450 17.36 3.51 22.77
C GLN A 450 16.89 4.22 21.49
N VAL A 451 17.78 4.39 20.51
CA VAL A 451 17.48 5.03 19.22
C VAL A 451 16.84 3.99 18.28
N ARG A 452 15.81 4.42 17.55
CA ARG A 452 14.74 3.58 17.00
C ARG A 452 13.92 4.40 15.99
N GLY A 453 13.12 3.80 15.12
CA GLY A 453 12.37 4.53 14.07
C GLY A 453 13.29 5.11 13.00
N HIS A 454 12.88 6.18 12.31
CA HIS A 454 13.74 6.83 11.31
C HIS A 454 15.06 7.39 11.89
N TYR A 455 15.09 7.75 13.17
CA TYR A 455 16.26 8.27 13.87
C TYR A 455 17.47 7.32 13.86
N THR A 456 17.29 6.03 13.58
CA THR A 456 18.42 5.08 13.43
C THR A 456 19.27 5.34 12.19
N GLY A 457 18.67 5.88 11.13
CA GLY A 457 19.29 6.02 9.80
C GLY A 457 19.41 7.45 9.27
N SER A 458 18.86 8.46 9.97
CA SER A 458 18.69 9.81 9.41
C SER A 458 19.58 10.92 10.03
N GLY A 459 20.69 10.57 10.71
CA GLY A 459 21.53 11.54 11.44
C GLY A 459 20.92 12.09 12.75
N LEU A 460 19.59 12.19 12.81
CA LEU A 460 18.77 12.69 13.92
C LEU A 460 18.87 11.89 15.25
N ALA A 461 19.79 10.92 15.37
CA ALA A 461 20.05 10.20 16.62
C ALA A 461 20.42 11.15 17.78
N GLY A 462 21.18 12.22 17.51
CA GLY A 462 21.50 13.24 18.52
C GLY A 462 20.27 14.06 18.95
N TYR A 463 19.38 14.38 18.00
CA TYR A 463 18.09 15.03 18.28
C TYR A 463 17.18 14.14 19.14
N PHE A 464 17.07 12.85 18.79
CA PHE A 464 16.29 11.87 19.57
C PHE A 464 16.76 11.78 21.03
N LEU A 465 18.07 11.69 21.26
CA LEU A 465 18.66 11.62 22.60
C LEU A 465 18.44 12.93 23.38
N ALA A 466 18.70 14.08 22.76
CA ALA A 466 18.53 15.39 23.39
C ALA A 466 17.07 15.70 23.74
N MET A 467 16.13 15.41 22.83
CA MET A 467 14.70 15.60 23.05
C MET A 467 14.17 14.68 24.16
N ASN A 468 14.56 13.40 24.19
CA ASN A 468 14.19 12.51 25.30
C ASN A 468 14.74 13.00 26.65
N TRP A 469 15.96 13.53 26.71
CA TRP A 469 16.52 14.12 27.94
C TRP A 469 15.68 15.29 28.44
N TYR A 470 15.39 16.27 27.58
CA TYR A 470 14.55 17.43 27.91
C TYR A 470 13.07 17.10 28.16
N ALA A 471 12.61 15.91 27.73
CA ALA A 471 11.27 15.40 27.96
C ALA A 471 11.13 14.58 29.25
N LEU A 472 12.23 14.01 29.76
CA LEU A 472 12.25 13.14 30.93
C LEU A 472 12.77 13.85 32.19
N LEU A 473 13.87 14.60 32.12
CA LEU A 473 14.38 15.33 33.28
C LEU A 473 13.65 16.67 33.44
N PRO A 474 13.25 17.07 34.66
CA PRO A 474 12.70 18.40 34.91
C PRO A 474 13.81 19.44 35.06
N VAL A 475 13.44 20.69 34.79
CA VAL A 475 14.12 21.87 35.33
C VAL A 475 13.61 22.07 36.76
N PRO A 476 14.49 22.21 37.78
CA PRO A 476 14.11 22.60 39.14
C PRO A 476 13.21 23.84 39.14
N LEU A 477 12.14 23.82 39.94
CA LEU A 477 11.20 24.96 39.99
C LEU A 477 11.87 26.21 40.60
N GLU A 478 12.84 26.06 41.50
CA GLU A 478 13.71 27.16 41.97
C GLU A 478 14.65 27.70 40.86
N GLY A 479 14.96 26.89 39.84
CA GLY A 479 15.72 27.29 38.66
C GLY A 479 14.88 27.91 37.53
N ALA A 480 13.55 27.94 37.66
CA ALA A 480 12.65 28.37 36.60
C ALA A 480 12.84 29.84 36.17
N GLY A 481 13.04 30.73 37.14
CA GLY A 481 13.38 32.15 36.89
C GLY A 481 14.70 32.29 36.14
N PRO A 482 15.84 31.83 36.71
CA PRO A 482 17.14 31.86 36.06
C PRO A 482 17.18 31.22 34.66
N VAL A 483 16.48 30.10 34.43
CA VAL A 483 16.40 29.45 33.11
C VAL A 483 15.58 30.28 32.12
N LEU A 484 14.46 30.89 32.54
CA LEU A 484 13.71 31.79 31.67
C LEU A 484 14.51 33.05 31.32
N ASP A 485 15.22 33.63 32.28
CA ASP A 485 16.05 34.82 32.04
C ASP A 485 17.25 34.50 31.12
N ALA A 486 17.88 33.33 31.29
CA ALA A 486 18.92 32.85 30.37
C ALA A 486 18.39 32.55 28.96
N LEU A 487 17.17 32.00 28.83
CA LEU A 487 16.49 31.82 27.54
C LEU A 487 16.19 33.17 26.87
N GLN A 488 15.71 34.16 27.63
CA GLN A 488 15.33 35.48 27.12
C GLN A 488 16.52 36.41 26.83
N ALA A 489 17.72 36.10 27.34
CA ALA A 489 18.90 36.97 27.23
C ALA A 489 19.26 37.32 25.78
N PRO A 490 19.53 38.60 25.45
CA PRO A 490 19.90 39.00 24.09
C PRO A 490 21.29 38.47 23.72
N ARG A 491 21.47 38.06 22.46
CA ARG A 491 22.78 37.63 21.94
C ARG A 491 23.60 38.83 21.45
N SER A 492 24.91 38.75 21.66
CA SER A 492 25.87 39.77 21.19
C SER A 492 26.05 39.80 19.67
N ASP A 493 25.64 38.76 18.95
CA ASP A 493 25.69 38.66 17.48
C ASP A 493 24.38 39.09 16.79
N GLY A 494 23.41 39.63 17.54
CA GLY A 494 22.12 40.11 17.01
C GLY A 494 21.17 39.00 16.52
N LYS A 495 21.54 37.72 16.64
CA LYS A 495 20.69 36.59 16.26
C LYS A 495 19.56 36.36 17.29
N PRO A 496 18.51 35.59 16.95
CA PRO A 496 17.44 35.26 17.88
C PRO A 496 17.97 34.61 19.17
N ASN A 497 17.37 34.96 20.32
CA ASN A 497 17.77 34.43 21.62
C ASN A 497 17.41 32.95 21.79
N ALA A 498 17.93 32.31 22.84
CA ALA A 498 17.68 30.89 23.09
C ALA A 498 16.18 30.57 23.30
N TYR A 499 15.37 31.54 23.74
CA TYR A 499 13.90 31.41 23.77
C TYR A 499 13.28 31.30 22.37
N ALA A 500 13.78 32.06 21.38
CA ALA A 500 13.29 31.97 20.00
C ALA A 500 13.69 30.65 19.35
N GLU A 501 14.89 30.12 19.63
CA GLU A 501 15.31 28.80 19.18
C GLU A 501 14.51 27.68 19.87
N TRP A 502 14.29 27.79 21.19
CA TRP A 502 13.38 26.91 21.95
C TRP A 502 11.97 26.89 21.33
N ALA A 503 11.44 28.06 20.98
CA ALA A 503 10.08 28.18 20.44
C ALA A 503 9.90 27.53 19.06
N LYS A 504 10.96 27.43 18.22
CA LYS A 504 10.89 26.67 16.95
C LYS A 504 10.67 25.18 17.22
N VAL A 505 11.45 24.61 18.14
CA VAL A 505 11.40 23.18 18.50
C VAL A 505 10.07 22.85 19.20
N ASP A 506 9.59 23.73 20.09
CA ASP A 506 8.29 23.53 20.76
C ASP A 506 7.10 23.68 19.79
N ALA A 507 7.21 24.56 18.79
CA ALA A 507 6.22 24.72 17.74
C ALA A 507 6.12 23.49 16.82
N LEU A 508 7.26 22.86 16.45
CA LEU A 508 7.24 21.59 15.72
C LEU A 508 6.51 20.50 16.52
N GLY A 509 6.92 20.30 17.78
CA GLY A 509 6.30 19.31 18.66
C GLY A 509 4.79 19.54 18.81
N GLY A 510 4.37 20.79 19.01
CA GLY A 510 2.96 21.17 19.18
C GLY A 510 2.13 21.26 17.91
N ALA A 511 2.76 21.38 16.73
CA ALA A 511 2.07 21.25 15.44
C ALA A 511 1.68 19.79 15.18
N PHE A 512 2.58 18.88 15.53
CA PHE A 512 2.40 17.44 15.31
C PHE A 512 1.47 16.78 16.34
N LEU A 513 1.79 16.87 17.63
CA LEU A 513 1.04 16.25 18.73
C LEU A 513 0.81 17.30 19.81
N GLY A 514 -0.44 17.54 20.23
CA GLY A 514 -0.83 18.78 20.90
C GLY A 514 -0.29 19.00 22.32
N LYS A 515 -1.19 18.88 23.31
CA LYS A 515 -1.01 19.48 24.64
C LYS A 515 0.19 18.89 25.42
N PRO A 516 1.13 19.70 25.96
CA PRO A 516 2.23 19.21 26.78
C PRO A 516 1.76 18.67 28.14
N ILE A 517 2.48 17.69 28.70
CA ILE A 517 2.14 17.07 30.00
C ILE A 517 2.77 17.77 31.22
N ASP A 518 3.49 18.87 31.02
CA ASP A 518 4.10 19.68 32.08
C ASP A 518 4.19 21.16 31.66
N GLY A 519 4.59 22.02 32.59
CA GLY A 519 4.93 23.40 32.31
C GLY A 519 6.11 23.52 31.33
N THR A 520 6.05 24.56 30.49
CA THR A 520 7.07 24.88 29.49
C THR A 520 7.50 26.35 29.63
N PRO A 521 8.63 26.78 29.01
CA PRO A 521 9.02 28.19 28.98
C PRO A 521 7.91 29.17 28.53
N ALA A 522 7.04 28.81 27.57
CA ALA A 522 5.90 29.64 27.21
C ALA A 522 4.89 29.83 28.35
N HIS A 523 4.64 28.80 29.15
CA HIS A 523 3.83 28.91 30.37
C HIS A 523 4.51 29.80 31.42
N LEU A 524 5.85 29.73 31.56
CA LEU A 524 6.59 30.66 32.41
C LEU A 524 6.51 32.11 31.92
N VAL A 525 6.55 32.37 30.60
CA VAL A 525 6.39 33.72 30.04
C VAL A 525 5.01 34.29 30.37
N ALA A 526 3.95 33.49 30.25
CA ALA A 526 2.60 33.88 30.68
C ALA A 526 2.57 34.19 32.19
N LEU A 527 3.13 33.32 33.03
CA LEU A 527 3.18 33.53 34.48
C LEU A 527 4.08 34.71 34.90
N LYS A 528 5.16 35.01 34.16
CA LYS A 528 6.02 36.20 34.36
C LYS A 528 5.25 37.49 34.09
N LYS A 529 4.34 37.49 33.11
CA LYS A 529 3.44 38.61 32.80
C LYS A 529 2.29 38.76 33.80
N GLU A 530 1.74 37.65 34.30
CA GLU A 530 0.56 37.66 35.18
C GLU A 530 0.89 37.79 36.67
N LYS A 531 1.96 37.12 37.13
CA LYS A 531 2.33 36.95 38.54
C LYS A 531 3.87 36.83 38.68
N PRO A 532 4.65 37.88 38.35
CA PRO A 532 6.13 37.82 38.32
C PRO A 532 6.78 37.38 39.63
N ALA A 533 6.12 37.59 40.78
CA ALA A 533 6.59 37.12 42.08
C ALA A 533 6.80 35.60 42.14
N LEU A 534 6.06 34.78 41.37
CA LEU A 534 6.18 33.32 41.37
C LEU A 534 7.50 32.79 40.79
N LEU A 535 8.31 33.64 40.16
CA LEU A 535 9.62 33.29 39.60
C LEU A 535 10.80 33.73 40.50
N GLN A 536 10.50 34.24 41.69
CA GLN A 536 11.50 34.57 42.70
C GLN A 536 11.86 33.32 43.54
N PRO A 537 13.07 33.25 44.14
CA PRO A 537 13.47 32.13 44.99
C PRO A 537 12.50 31.85 46.14
N GLY A 538 12.36 30.58 46.50
CA GLY A 538 11.48 30.07 47.56
C GLY A 538 10.01 29.92 47.15
N GLN A 539 9.67 30.13 45.87
CA GLN A 539 8.29 30.06 45.37
C GLN A 539 7.94 28.73 44.67
N ALA A 540 8.85 27.74 44.61
CA ALA A 540 8.67 26.51 43.84
C ALA A 540 7.29 25.84 43.98
N LYS A 541 6.77 25.69 45.21
CA LYS A 541 5.45 25.07 45.45
C LYS A 541 4.29 25.89 44.87
N ALA A 542 4.35 27.21 44.94
CA ALA A 542 3.33 28.09 44.37
C ALA A 542 3.44 28.17 42.84
N LEU A 543 4.67 28.17 42.30
CA LEU A 543 4.92 28.10 40.86
C LEU A 543 4.43 26.78 40.26
N GLY A 544 4.73 25.63 40.88
CA GLY A 544 4.26 24.32 40.44
C GLY A 544 2.74 24.19 40.42
N ALA A 545 2.04 24.76 41.42
CA ALA A 545 0.59 24.85 41.42
C ALA A 545 0.05 25.77 40.31
N ALA A 546 0.71 26.88 40.02
CA ALA A 546 0.35 27.78 38.93
C ALA A 546 0.60 27.16 37.54
N LEU A 547 1.68 26.40 37.38
CA LEU A 547 1.94 25.59 36.18
C LEU A 547 0.89 24.48 36.02
N ALA A 548 0.55 23.76 37.09
CA ALA A 548 -0.51 22.75 37.06
C ALA A 548 -1.88 23.35 36.67
N ALA A 549 -2.18 24.59 37.10
CA ALA A 549 -3.40 25.30 36.68
C ALA A 549 -3.35 25.76 35.21
N LYS A 550 -2.18 26.18 34.70
CA LYS A 550 -1.99 26.57 33.29
C LYS A 550 -2.07 25.37 32.34
N VAL A 551 -1.43 24.26 32.71
CA VAL A 551 -1.45 23.00 31.97
C VAL A 551 -2.81 22.33 32.13
N GLY A 552 -3.46 22.43 33.28
CA GLY A 552 -4.76 21.81 33.56
C GLY A 552 -4.66 20.27 33.64
N PRO A 553 -5.80 19.56 33.63
CA PRO A 553 -5.82 18.12 33.88
C PRO A 553 -5.11 17.30 32.79
N ILE A 554 -4.43 16.25 33.23
CA ILE A 554 -3.74 15.24 32.40
C ILE A 554 -4.07 13.85 33.01
N PRO A 555 -4.79 12.97 32.30
CA PRO A 555 -5.15 11.64 32.80
C PRO A 555 -4.09 10.59 32.44
N LEU A 556 -2.83 10.84 32.85
CA LEU A 556 -1.72 9.88 32.69
C LEU A 556 -1.38 9.19 34.02
N ARG A 557 -0.52 8.17 33.92
CA ARG A 557 0.09 7.46 35.05
C ARG A 557 1.57 7.79 35.12
N GLY A 558 2.09 7.92 36.34
CA GLY A 558 3.52 8.05 36.59
C GLY A 558 4.26 6.70 36.51
N LEU A 559 5.59 6.72 36.67
CA LEU A 559 6.43 5.51 36.79
C LEU A 559 6.10 4.65 38.02
N SER A 560 5.24 5.12 38.92
CA SER A 560 4.63 4.38 40.03
C SER A 560 3.37 3.58 39.65
N GLY A 561 2.89 3.66 38.40
CA GLY A 561 1.64 3.05 37.93
C GLY A 561 0.36 3.76 38.40
N THR A 562 0.47 4.72 39.32
CA THR A 562 -0.66 5.49 39.88
C THR A 562 -1.16 6.57 38.91
N LEU A 563 -2.49 6.78 38.88
CA LEU A 563 -3.10 7.93 38.20
C LEU A 563 -2.70 9.23 38.88
N GLU A 564 -2.16 10.17 38.12
CA GLU A 564 -1.62 11.44 38.64
C GLU A 564 -2.63 12.59 38.67
N GLY A 565 -3.83 12.38 38.12
CA GLY A 565 -4.79 13.41 37.72
C GLY A 565 -5.53 14.21 38.80
N LYS A 566 -4.98 14.35 40.02
CA LYS A 566 -5.51 15.26 41.05
C LYS A 566 -4.42 16.03 41.82
N ASP A 567 -3.35 15.35 42.24
CA ASP A 567 -2.33 15.93 43.14
C ASP A 567 -0.95 16.10 42.48
N ARG A 568 -0.82 15.85 41.16
CA ARG A 568 0.42 16.15 40.42
C ARG A 568 0.68 17.65 40.38
N VAL A 569 1.69 18.07 41.13
CA VAL A 569 2.41 19.31 40.86
C VAL A 569 3.07 19.17 39.49
N ALA A 570 2.58 19.90 38.49
CA ALA A 570 3.17 19.87 37.16
C ALA A 570 4.61 20.38 37.22
N GLY A 571 5.53 19.63 36.61
CA GLY A 571 6.92 20.02 36.53
C GLY A 571 7.13 21.18 35.57
N LEU A 572 8.39 21.62 35.48
CA LEU A 572 8.88 22.41 34.36
C LEU A 572 9.80 21.52 33.53
N ARG A 573 9.56 21.45 32.22
CA ARG A 573 10.41 20.74 31.24
C ARG A 573 10.61 21.65 30.03
N LEU A 574 11.71 21.49 29.30
CA LEU A 574 11.88 22.28 28.06
C LEU A 574 11.03 21.74 26.93
N PHE A 575 11.02 20.42 26.74
CA PHE A 575 10.25 19.74 25.69
C PHE A 575 9.53 18.52 26.27
N PRO A 576 8.55 18.70 27.18
CA PRO A 576 7.81 17.58 27.76
C PRO A 576 7.14 16.74 26.67
N LYS A 577 6.98 15.43 26.95
CA LYS A 577 6.11 14.55 26.15
C LYS A 577 4.69 15.17 26.05
N ARG A 578 3.97 14.83 25.00
CA ARG A 578 2.70 15.47 24.62
C ARG A 578 1.55 14.46 24.61
N PHE A 579 0.34 14.92 24.89
CA PHE A 579 -0.78 14.05 25.23
C PHE A 579 -1.62 13.65 24.00
N GLY A 580 -1.51 12.39 23.58
CA GLY A 580 -2.44 11.76 22.64
C GLY A 580 -3.72 11.27 23.33
N VAL A 581 -4.89 11.52 22.72
CA VAL A 581 -6.20 11.17 23.30
C VAL A 581 -6.41 9.66 23.47
N ASP A 582 -5.73 8.84 22.67
CA ASP A 582 -5.75 7.38 22.71
C ASP A 582 -5.18 6.83 24.03
N ALA A 583 -4.17 7.50 24.59
CA ALA A 583 -3.68 7.20 25.94
C ALA A 583 -4.76 7.43 27.01
N SER A 584 -5.73 8.32 26.77
CA SER A 584 -6.90 8.50 27.63
C SER A 584 -7.89 7.33 27.54
N PHE A 585 -8.00 6.67 26.37
CA PHE A 585 -8.89 5.53 26.16
C PHE A 585 -8.31 4.30 26.86
N ILE A 586 -7.06 3.97 26.50
CA ILE A 586 -6.25 2.91 27.12
C ILE A 586 -6.19 3.11 28.65
N GLY A 587 -5.92 4.34 29.08
CA GLY A 587 -5.81 4.72 30.48
C GLY A 587 -7.11 4.56 31.28
N ARG A 588 -8.28 4.66 30.65
CA ARG A 588 -9.60 4.42 31.29
C ARG A 588 -10.03 2.95 31.27
N LEU A 589 -9.61 2.17 30.28
CA LEU A 589 -10.00 0.77 30.10
C LEU A 589 -9.02 -0.24 30.73
N THR A 590 -8.10 0.20 31.59
CA THR A 590 -7.12 -0.65 32.30
C THR A 590 -6.93 -0.21 33.75
N TYR A 591 -6.33 -1.07 34.58
CA TYR A 591 -6.03 -0.79 35.99
C TYR A 591 -5.11 0.44 36.16
N PRO A 592 -5.34 1.36 37.12
CA PRO A 592 -6.34 1.30 38.20
C PRO A 592 -7.66 2.06 37.92
N THR A 593 -7.83 2.66 36.73
CA THR A 593 -9.04 3.43 36.41
C THR A 593 -10.25 2.51 36.29
N LEU A 594 -10.07 1.41 35.57
CA LEU A 594 -10.94 0.26 35.63
C LEU A 594 -10.51 -0.56 36.86
N LYS A 595 -11.42 -0.75 37.82
CA LYS A 595 -11.09 -1.22 39.19
C LYS A 595 -10.89 -2.74 39.31
N HIS A 596 -10.32 -3.34 38.28
CA HIS A 596 -10.06 -4.77 38.11
C HIS A 596 -8.64 -4.90 37.58
N GLU A 597 -7.93 -6.00 37.88
CA GLU A 597 -6.48 -6.13 37.62
C GLU A 597 -6.10 -6.36 36.14
N ARG A 598 -6.85 -5.73 35.22
CA ARG A 598 -6.57 -5.71 33.78
C ARG A 598 -5.31 -4.91 33.50
N GLY A 599 -4.19 -5.62 33.40
CA GLY A 599 -2.86 -5.09 33.10
C GLY A 599 -2.58 -4.76 31.63
N TRP A 600 -3.51 -5.07 30.70
CA TRP A 600 -3.30 -4.93 29.25
C TRP A 600 -4.53 -4.36 28.53
N PRO A 601 -4.39 -3.37 27.64
CA PRO A 601 -5.47 -2.90 26.76
C PRO A 601 -5.56 -3.76 25.49
N ASN A 602 -6.69 -3.66 24.78
CA ASN A 602 -6.83 -4.20 23.43
C ASN A 602 -6.93 -3.04 22.42
N PRO A 603 -6.03 -2.89 21.43
CA PRO A 603 -6.05 -1.74 20.51
C PRO A 603 -7.34 -1.55 19.70
N VAL A 604 -8.17 -2.59 19.52
CA VAL A 604 -9.52 -2.48 18.94
C VAL A 604 -10.42 -1.52 19.76
N GLU A 605 -10.16 -1.40 21.07
CA GLU A 605 -10.88 -0.51 21.98
C GLU A 605 -10.73 0.97 21.63
N ILE A 606 -9.66 1.36 20.93
CA ILE A 606 -9.45 2.74 20.45
C ILE A 606 -10.54 3.08 19.43
N PHE A 607 -10.77 2.21 18.46
CA PHE A 607 -11.83 2.39 17.47
C PHE A 607 -13.24 2.18 18.04
N ALA A 608 -13.37 1.35 19.09
CA ALA A 608 -14.63 1.26 19.84
C ALA A 608 -14.94 2.57 20.58
N ALA A 609 -13.96 3.17 21.26
CA ALA A 609 -14.08 4.47 21.93
C ALA A 609 -14.40 5.61 20.95
N LEU A 610 -13.82 5.56 19.75
CA LEU A 610 -14.10 6.45 18.62
C LEU A 610 -15.43 6.14 17.89
N GLY A 611 -16.25 5.23 18.42
CA GLY A 611 -17.64 5.01 17.98
C GLY A 611 -17.84 3.99 16.84
N SER A 612 -16.82 3.24 16.42
CA SER A 612 -17.01 2.18 15.42
C SER A 612 -17.84 1.03 16.02
N GLU A 613 -19.02 0.77 15.45
CA GLU A 613 -19.91 -0.31 15.85
C GLU A 613 -19.23 -1.69 15.76
N ARG A 614 -18.43 -1.91 14.70
CA ARG A 614 -17.72 -3.17 14.50
C ARG A 614 -16.61 -3.37 15.51
N ALA A 615 -15.81 -2.33 15.77
CA ALA A 615 -14.80 -2.37 16.82
C ALA A 615 -15.43 -2.59 18.21
N THR A 616 -16.59 -1.97 18.47
CA THR A 616 -17.35 -2.17 19.72
C THR A 616 -17.80 -3.61 19.89
N ALA A 617 -18.30 -4.27 18.83
CA ALA A 617 -18.70 -5.67 18.89
C ALA A 617 -17.52 -6.61 19.17
N LEU A 618 -16.37 -6.38 18.52
CA LEU A 618 -15.15 -7.17 18.70
C LEU A 618 -14.51 -6.95 20.07
N ALA A 619 -14.39 -5.69 20.51
CA ALA A 619 -13.86 -5.35 21.83
C ALA A 619 -14.73 -5.93 22.95
N ARG A 620 -16.07 -5.91 22.81
CA ARG A 620 -16.99 -6.54 23.75
C ARG A 620 -16.91 -8.08 23.74
N ALA A 621 -16.53 -8.68 22.61
CA ALA A 621 -16.26 -10.12 22.55
C ALA A 621 -14.96 -10.48 23.29
N ALA A 622 -13.90 -9.67 23.13
CA ALA A 622 -12.65 -9.82 23.88
C ALA A 622 -12.85 -9.62 25.39
N ALA A 623 -13.54 -8.55 25.81
CA ALA A 623 -13.85 -8.31 27.22
C ALA A 623 -14.71 -9.41 27.85
N LYS A 624 -15.59 -10.08 27.08
CA LYS A 624 -16.31 -11.28 27.53
C LYS A 624 -15.44 -12.52 27.71
N ASP A 625 -14.31 -12.61 27.01
CA ASP A 625 -13.33 -13.68 27.20
C ASP A 625 -12.48 -13.39 28.44
N GLU A 626 -11.98 -12.17 28.59
CA GLU A 626 -11.26 -11.69 29.77
C GLU A 626 -12.09 -11.82 31.07
N ALA A 627 -13.41 -11.58 31.00
CA ALA A 627 -14.33 -11.74 32.13
C ALA A 627 -14.39 -13.16 32.70
N LYS A 628 -13.94 -14.19 31.96
CA LYS A 628 -13.80 -15.56 32.50
C LYS A 628 -12.74 -15.64 33.62
N GLY A 629 -11.73 -14.76 33.59
CA GLY A 629 -10.70 -14.63 34.63
C GLY A 629 -10.93 -13.46 35.59
N LEU A 630 -11.54 -12.37 35.12
CA LEU A 630 -11.75 -11.14 35.90
C LEU A 630 -13.15 -11.00 36.53
N GLY A 631 -14.11 -11.88 36.18
CA GLY A 631 -15.48 -11.91 36.68
C GLY A 631 -16.44 -10.93 35.99
N ASP A 632 -17.75 -11.16 36.16
CA ASP A 632 -18.80 -10.38 35.48
C ASP A 632 -18.82 -8.88 35.87
N ALA A 633 -18.31 -8.55 37.06
CA ALA A 633 -18.19 -7.16 37.52
C ALA A 633 -17.22 -6.35 36.64
N PHE A 634 -16.14 -6.96 36.16
CA PHE A 634 -15.21 -6.33 35.23
C PHE A 634 -15.91 -5.98 33.91
N LEU A 635 -16.67 -6.90 33.32
CA LEU A 635 -17.37 -6.66 32.05
C LEU A 635 -18.36 -5.49 32.18
N LYS A 636 -19.10 -5.42 33.28
CA LYS A 636 -20.05 -4.33 33.55
C LYS A 636 -19.37 -2.96 33.66
N ASP A 637 -18.27 -2.88 34.40
CA ASP A 637 -17.53 -1.63 34.57
C ASP A 637 -16.80 -1.22 33.28
N TRP A 638 -16.31 -2.19 32.50
CA TRP A 638 -15.72 -1.99 31.18
C TRP A 638 -16.76 -1.43 30.18
N GLU A 639 -17.97 -2.00 30.14
CA GLU A 639 -19.06 -1.52 29.28
C GLU A 639 -19.45 -0.08 29.64
N ALA A 640 -19.50 0.26 30.95
CA ALA A 640 -19.77 1.62 31.40
C ALA A 640 -18.63 2.60 31.07
N ALA A 641 -17.37 2.18 31.18
CA ALA A 641 -16.21 2.99 30.82
C ALA A 641 -16.14 3.27 29.30
N LEU A 642 -16.41 2.25 28.47
CA LEU A 642 -16.46 2.38 27.02
C LEU A 642 -17.63 3.28 26.57
N ALA A 643 -18.83 3.09 27.11
CA ALA A 643 -19.99 3.93 26.80
C ALA A 643 -19.72 5.42 27.14
N LYS A 644 -18.97 5.69 28.21
CA LYS A 644 -18.54 7.06 28.54
C LYS A 644 -17.55 7.62 27.52
N LEU A 645 -16.57 6.83 27.08
CA LEU A 645 -15.63 7.24 26.02
C LEU A 645 -16.35 7.54 24.70
N GLN A 646 -17.33 6.71 24.32
CA GLN A 646 -18.17 6.91 23.14
C GLN A 646 -19.03 8.17 23.23
N ALA A 647 -19.51 8.54 24.42
CA ALA A 647 -20.22 9.79 24.64
C ALA A 647 -19.32 11.03 24.54
N GLU A 648 -18.02 10.89 24.82
CA GLU A 648 -17.02 11.98 24.75
C GLU A 648 -16.34 12.10 23.36
N HIS A 649 -16.13 10.99 22.63
CA HIS A 649 -15.29 10.93 21.41
C HIS A 649 -15.86 10.09 20.25
N GLY A 650 -17.06 9.51 20.42
CA GLY A 650 -17.71 8.65 19.42
C GLY A 650 -18.49 9.39 18.34
N ARG A 651 -18.30 10.72 18.18
CA ARG A 651 -19.03 11.56 17.21
C ARG A 651 -18.09 12.31 16.30
N GLY A 652 -18.49 12.52 15.04
CA GLY A 652 -17.67 13.18 14.03
C GLY A 652 -17.50 14.70 14.20
N ASP A 653 -18.30 15.32 15.07
CA ASP A 653 -18.33 16.75 15.39
C ASP A 653 -17.60 17.11 16.70
N ASP A 654 -16.87 16.15 17.29
CA ASP A 654 -16.16 16.27 18.58
C ASP A 654 -14.95 17.23 18.60
N GLY A 655 -14.67 17.92 17.50
CA GLY A 655 -13.54 18.86 17.37
C GLY A 655 -12.16 18.19 17.29
N LEU A 656 -12.09 16.86 17.31
CA LEU A 656 -10.83 16.10 17.37
C LEU A 656 -9.90 16.45 16.21
N ALA A 657 -10.44 16.44 14.98
CA ALA A 657 -9.69 16.66 13.75
C ALA A 657 -9.10 18.06 13.60
N GLN A 658 -9.56 19.03 14.40
CA GLN A 658 -9.16 20.43 14.34
C GLN A 658 -7.97 20.74 15.27
N THR A 659 -7.65 19.86 16.22
CA THR A 659 -6.62 20.13 17.25
C THR A 659 -5.19 20.15 16.70
N ASP A 660 -4.62 19.00 16.37
CA ASP A 660 -3.25 18.84 15.83
C ASP A 660 -3.21 17.79 14.71
N LEU A 661 -2.03 17.53 14.12
CA LEU A 661 -1.88 16.57 13.03
C LEU A 661 -2.17 15.12 13.47
N TYR A 662 -1.72 14.73 14.66
CA TYR A 662 -1.94 13.39 15.23
C TYR A 662 -3.44 13.08 15.40
N HIS A 663 -4.19 14.00 16.01
CA HIS A 663 -5.63 13.84 16.20
C HIS A 663 -6.42 13.98 14.89
N ALA A 664 -5.92 14.74 13.91
CA ALA A 664 -6.48 14.77 12.56
C ALA A 664 -6.29 13.44 11.81
N TRP A 665 -5.13 12.79 11.94
CA TRP A 665 -4.88 11.44 11.42
C TRP A 665 -5.74 10.40 12.17
N LEU A 666 -5.85 10.48 13.50
CA LEU A 666 -6.74 9.59 14.26
C LEU A 666 -8.22 9.74 13.85
N ALA A 667 -8.67 10.96 13.53
CA ALA A 667 -10.01 11.21 13.00
C ALA A 667 -10.20 10.67 11.56
N LEU A 668 -9.17 10.72 10.72
CA LEU A 668 -9.16 10.06 9.40
C LEU A 668 -9.28 8.52 9.52
N LEU A 669 -8.57 7.93 10.48
CA LEU A 669 -8.66 6.50 10.78
C LEU A 669 -10.03 6.11 11.37
N ARG A 670 -10.67 7.00 12.17
CA ARG A 670 -12.08 6.83 12.60
C ARG A 670 -13.02 6.73 11.39
N THR A 671 -12.88 7.59 10.38
CA THR A 671 -13.68 7.55 9.14
C THR A 671 -13.51 6.22 8.39
N LEU A 672 -12.29 5.68 8.33
CA LEU A 672 -11.99 4.38 7.72
C LEU A 672 -12.66 3.22 8.50
N ALA A 673 -12.46 3.17 9.82
CA ALA A 673 -13.02 2.15 10.72
C ALA A 673 -14.56 2.22 10.87
N ALA A 674 -15.19 3.31 10.43
CA ALA A 674 -16.64 3.52 10.43
C ALA A 674 -17.29 3.38 9.04
N GLN A 675 -16.53 2.94 8.03
CA GLN A 675 -16.99 2.67 6.65
C GLN A 675 -17.80 3.83 6.00
N HIS A 676 -17.50 5.07 6.36
CA HIS A 676 -18.31 6.22 5.95
C HIS A 676 -18.29 6.42 4.42
N GLY A 677 -19.47 6.40 3.81
CA GLY A 677 -19.67 6.42 2.35
C GLY A 677 -20.16 5.07 1.79
N VAL A 678 -19.89 3.95 2.45
CA VAL A 678 -20.29 2.60 2.02
C VAL A 678 -21.75 2.28 2.40
N ARG A 679 -22.67 3.23 2.20
CA ARG A 679 -24.12 2.94 2.31
C ARG A 679 -24.58 2.27 1.01
N PRO A 680 -25.09 1.02 1.02
CA PRO A 680 -25.10 0.22 -0.21
C PRO A 680 -26.04 0.71 -1.32
N PRO A 681 -25.54 0.98 -2.54
CA PRO A 681 -26.29 0.72 -3.77
C PRO A 681 -26.31 -0.79 -4.06
N ALA A 682 -27.19 -1.22 -4.98
CA ALA A 682 -27.47 -2.63 -5.25
C ALA A 682 -26.29 -3.47 -5.76
N ARG A 683 -25.20 -2.85 -6.26
CA ARG A 683 -24.14 -3.53 -7.05
C ARG A 683 -22.78 -3.76 -6.37
N LEU A 684 -22.50 -3.16 -5.22
CA LEU A 684 -21.23 -3.39 -4.49
C LEU A 684 -21.43 -4.49 -3.45
N HIS A 685 -21.28 -5.75 -3.87
CA HIS A 685 -21.62 -6.92 -3.04
C HIS A 685 -20.62 -7.18 -1.91
N PHE A 686 -19.32 -7.04 -2.17
CA PHE A 686 -18.26 -7.28 -1.18
C PHE A 686 -18.38 -6.39 0.06
N ALA A 687 -18.73 -5.13 -0.18
CA ALA A 687 -18.70 -4.05 0.80
C ALA A 687 -19.84 -4.07 1.83
N ARG A 688 -20.68 -5.12 1.85
CA ARG A 688 -21.80 -5.29 2.79
C ARG A 688 -21.55 -6.28 3.93
N SER A 689 -20.39 -6.94 3.92
CA SER A 689 -20.11 -8.03 4.85
C SER A 689 -19.38 -7.53 6.10
N ASP A 690 -19.67 -8.12 7.25
CA ASP A 690 -18.89 -8.00 8.49
C ASP A 690 -17.38 -8.13 8.23
N ALA A 691 -16.98 -9.06 7.36
CA ALA A 691 -15.59 -9.28 6.98
C ALA A 691 -14.95 -8.08 6.24
N TRP A 692 -15.75 -7.28 5.51
CA TRP A 692 -15.28 -6.00 4.96
C TRP A 692 -15.20 -4.89 6.02
N GLY A 693 -16.03 -4.99 7.07
CA GLY A 693 -15.87 -4.23 8.30
C GLY A 693 -14.56 -4.56 9.00
N ASP A 694 -14.28 -5.85 9.18
CA ASP A 694 -13.02 -6.35 9.75
C ASP A 694 -11.81 -5.89 8.92
N ARG A 695 -11.87 -6.00 7.58
CA ARG A 695 -10.81 -5.52 6.68
C ARG A 695 -10.55 -4.02 6.82
N LEU A 696 -11.58 -3.17 6.87
CA LEU A 696 -11.37 -1.72 6.99
C LEU A 696 -10.95 -1.29 8.42
N LEU A 697 -11.40 -2.01 9.45
CA LEU A 697 -10.90 -1.84 10.81
C LEU A 697 -9.43 -2.30 10.93
N PHE A 698 -9.04 -3.34 10.20
CA PHE A 698 -7.65 -3.81 10.13
C PHE A 698 -6.75 -2.75 9.46
N SER A 699 -7.15 -2.22 8.30
CA SER A 699 -6.47 -1.11 7.64
C SER A 699 -6.34 0.13 8.56
N ALA A 700 -7.35 0.40 9.40
CA ALA A 700 -7.30 1.48 10.38
C ALA A 700 -6.36 1.20 11.57
N LEU A 701 -6.23 -0.06 12.02
CA LEU A 701 -5.25 -0.48 13.03
C LEU A 701 -3.81 -0.42 12.49
N ALA A 702 -3.58 -0.80 11.24
CA ALA A 702 -2.29 -0.63 10.57
C ALA A 702 -1.92 0.85 10.41
N GLY A 703 -2.87 1.70 9.97
CA GLY A 703 -2.69 3.15 9.91
C GLY A 703 -2.51 3.81 11.29
N TYR A 704 -3.10 3.25 12.36
CA TYR A 704 -2.78 3.67 13.73
C TYR A 704 -1.37 3.23 14.15
N THR A 705 -0.89 2.07 13.67
CA THR A 705 0.48 1.61 13.92
C THR A 705 1.51 2.55 13.26
N GLN A 706 1.27 2.94 12.00
CA GLN A 706 2.01 4.02 11.31
C GLN A 706 2.00 5.33 12.11
N LEU A 707 0.81 5.83 12.50
CA LEU A 707 0.66 7.06 13.28
C LEU A 707 1.45 7.04 14.60
N LYS A 708 1.57 5.87 15.26
CA LYS A 708 2.31 5.71 16.52
C LYS A 708 3.83 5.58 16.31
N HIS A 709 4.28 4.94 15.22
CA HIS A 709 5.68 4.97 14.76
C HIS A 709 6.14 6.38 14.39
N ASP A 710 5.32 7.16 13.68
CA ASP A 710 5.73 8.52 13.34
C ASP A 710 5.70 9.42 14.58
N ALA A 711 4.82 9.12 15.53
CA ALA A 711 4.72 9.85 16.81
C ALA A 711 5.81 9.53 17.83
N VAL A 712 6.87 8.80 17.49
CA VAL A 712 7.49 7.91 18.47
C VAL A 712 8.67 8.46 19.28
N LEU A 713 9.35 9.51 18.81
CA LEU A 713 10.13 10.39 19.70
C LEU A 713 9.20 11.05 20.74
N TYR A 714 7.92 11.13 20.41
CA TYR A 714 6.84 11.61 21.27
C TYR A 714 6.04 10.43 21.92
N ALA A 715 6.39 9.14 21.64
CA ALA A 715 5.77 7.85 22.07
C ALA A 715 6.76 6.62 22.23
N ALA A 716 6.49 5.37 21.71
CA ALA A 716 7.29 4.09 21.91
C ALA A 716 7.19 2.94 20.78
N GLN A 717 7.97 1.80 20.73
CA GLN A 717 8.64 1.16 19.50
C GLN A 717 9.12 -0.38 19.46
N GLU A 718 9.50 -1.24 18.42
CA GLU A 718 9.43 -1.54 16.91
C GLU A 718 10.05 -2.98 16.49
N TYR A 719 10.26 -3.66 15.28
CA TYR A 719 10.17 -3.69 13.73
C TYR A 719 10.02 -5.20 13.17
N GLY A 720 10.09 -5.79 11.91
CA GLY A 720 10.49 -5.66 10.43
C GLY A 720 10.08 -6.97 9.56
N ALA A 721 10.46 -7.48 8.33
CA ALA A 721 11.29 -7.17 7.08
C ALA A 721 11.15 -8.16 5.78
N GLU A 722 11.71 -7.85 4.56
CA GLU A 722 12.08 -8.62 3.24
C GLU A 722 11.16 -8.86 1.93
N CYS A 723 11.46 -8.79 0.56
CA CYS A 723 12.51 -8.26 -0.44
C CYS A 723 12.30 -8.35 -2.04
N ASP A 724 12.88 -7.40 -2.86
CA ASP A 724 13.39 -7.17 -4.32
C ASP A 724 12.87 -7.71 -5.74
N GLY A 725 13.18 -7.03 -6.91
CA GLY A 725 13.70 -7.60 -8.23
C GLY A 725 13.21 -7.28 -9.73
N ALA A 726 14.06 -6.67 -10.63
CA ALA A 726 14.37 -6.87 -12.12
C ALA A 726 13.49 -6.50 -13.42
N ALA A 727 14.09 -6.52 -14.67
CA ALA A 727 13.55 -6.00 -16.00
C ALA A 727 13.96 -6.73 -17.37
N PRO A 728 13.38 -6.44 -18.60
CA PRO A 728 13.51 -7.25 -19.87
C PRO A 728 13.78 -6.53 -21.27
N VAL A 729 13.92 -7.30 -22.40
CA VAL A 729 14.22 -6.87 -23.82
C VAL A 729 13.35 -7.58 -24.92
N MET A 730 13.45 -7.24 -26.23
CA MET A 730 12.41 -7.41 -27.30
C MET A 730 12.61 -8.47 -28.43
N GLY A 731 11.56 -8.66 -29.25
CA GLY A 731 11.56 -9.28 -30.60
C GLY A 731 10.27 -9.02 -31.41
N PHE A 732 10.23 -9.35 -32.71
CA PHE A 732 9.02 -9.25 -33.57
C PHE A 732 8.01 -10.36 -33.23
N VAL A 733 6.76 -10.03 -32.91
CA VAL A 733 5.73 -11.01 -32.51
C VAL A 733 4.33 -10.62 -33.02
N GLU A 734 3.54 -11.63 -33.42
CA GLU A 734 2.08 -11.48 -33.57
C GLU A 734 1.41 -11.34 -32.20
N GLN A 735 1.40 -10.14 -31.64
CA GLN A 735 0.79 -9.90 -30.34
C GLN A 735 -0.71 -9.64 -30.47
N PRO A 736 -1.55 -10.19 -29.57
CA PRO A 736 -2.92 -9.72 -29.43
C PRO A 736 -2.97 -8.27 -28.94
N GLU A 737 -3.88 -7.47 -29.48
CA GLU A 737 -4.25 -6.17 -28.91
C GLU A 737 -5.18 -6.40 -27.70
N LEU A 738 -4.57 -6.83 -26.60
CA LEU A 738 -5.25 -7.02 -25.32
C LEU A 738 -5.79 -5.67 -24.81
N PRO A 739 -7.07 -5.58 -24.40
CA PRO A 739 -7.61 -4.36 -23.79
C PRO A 739 -6.90 -4.04 -22.47
N ASP A 740 -6.82 -2.75 -22.12
CA ASP A 740 -6.23 -2.33 -20.85
C ASP A 740 -7.03 -2.92 -19.65
N PRO A 741 -6.35 -3.51 -18.65
CA PRO A 741 -7.01 -4.02 -17.46
C PRO A 741 -7.65 -2.87 -16.67
N VAL A 742 -8.99 -2.79 -16.69
CA VAL A 742 -9.72 -1.74 -15.97
C VAL A 742 -9.65 -2.02 -14.47
N GLY A 743 -8.83 -1.26 -13.74
CA GLY A 743 -8.74 -1.34 -12.28
C GLY A 743 -10.02 -0.93 -11.56
N PHE A 744 -9.93 -0.81 -10.23
CA PHE A 744 -11.00 -0.38 -9.33
C PHE A 744 -10.37 0.40 -8.15
N VAL A 745 -11.13 1.27 -7.49
CA VAL A 745 -10.67 2.02 -6.30
C VAL A 745 -11.60 1.73 -5.14
N ASP A 746 -11.04 1.61 -3.92
CA ASP A 746 -11.83 1.48 -2.69
C ASP A 746 -12.98 2.50 -2.65
N PRO A 747 -14.25 2.10 -2.38
CA PRO A 747 -15.41 2.98 -2.50
C PRO A 747 -15.55 3.90 -1.27
N LEU A 748 -14.52 4.68 -0.97
CA LEU A 748 -14.32 5.45 0.26
C LEU A 748 -13.98 6.93 -0.02
N PRO A 749 -14.81 7.67 -0.80
CA PRO A 749 -14.46 9.02 -1.24
C PRO A 749 -14.27 10.01 -0.08
N ILE A 750 -15.09 9.91 0.97
CA ILE A 750 -15.01 10.81 2.15
C ILE A 750 -13.67 10.65 2.88
N PHE A 751 -13.16 9.42 2.97
CA PHE A 751 -11.85 9.14 3.55
C PHE A 751 -10.73 9.76 2.70
N PHE A 752 -10.77 9.58 1.38
CA PHE A 752 -9.77 10.19 0.49
C PHE A 752 -9.84 11.74 0.47
N GLU A 753 -11.02 12.35 0.58
CA GLU A 753 -11.20 13.81 0.71
C GLU A 753 -10.62 14.34 2.05
N GLN A 754 -10.81 13.61 3.14
CA GLN A 754 -10.21 13.94 4.43
C GLN A 754 -8.69 13.74 4.43
N MET A 755 -8.18 12.70 3.76
CA MET A 755 -6.74 12.48 3.57
C MET A 755 -6.09 13.60 2.76
N ALA A 756 -6.74 14.08 1.69
CA ALA A 756 -6.26 15.24 0.92
C ALA A 756 -6.22 16.53 1.76
N THR A 757 -7.20 16.72 2.64
CA THR A 757 -7.28 17.85 3.57
C THR A 757 -6.22 17.75 4.67
N LEU A 758 -5.94 16.54 5.16
CA LEU A 758 -4.83 16.28 6.09
C LEU A 758 -3.47 16.57 5.45
N GLY A 759 -3.25 16.15 4.20
CA GLY A 759 -2.05 16.48 3.44
C GLY A 759 -1.82 17.99 3.30
N ASP A 760 -2.87 18.76 2.98
CA ASP A 760 -2.79 20.22 2.91
C ASP A 760 -2.39 20.85 4.25
N ARG A 761 -2.97 20.33 5.35
CA ARG A 761 -2.64 20.72 6.73
C ARG A 761 -1.17 20.38 7.09
N VAL A 762 -0.68 19.21 6.69
CA VAL A 762 0.72 18.79 6.85
C VAL A 762 1.65 19.74 6.11
N TYR A 763 1.36 20.11 4.86
CA TYR A 763 2.18 21.08 4.12
C TYR A 763 2.20 22.44 4.81
N GLY A 764 1.04 22.91 5.30
CA GLY A 764 0.92 24.16 6.05
C GLY A 764 1.74 24.18 7.34
N GLN A 765 1.77 23.07 8.09
CA GLN A 765 2.38 23.01 9.42
C GLN A 765 3.84 22.51 9.45
N LEU A 766 4.26 21.63 8.54
CA LEU A 766 5.62 21.05 8.49
C LEU A 766 6.45 21.56 7.31
N ALA A 767 5.83 22.02 6.21
CA ALA A 767 6.53 22.46 4.99
C ALA A 767 6.39 23.97 4.69
N GLY A 768 5.92 24.77 5.64
CA GLY A 768 5.73 26.22 5.47
C GLY A 768 4.77 26.59 4.34
N GLY A 769 3.75 25.76 4.10
CA GLY A 769 2.78 25.91 3.01
C GLY A 769 3.27 25.43 1.63
N LYS A 770 4.47 24.86 1.52
CA LYS A 770 5.02 24.36 0.25
C LYS A 770 4.69 22.87 0.07
N ALA A 771 3.66 22.58 -0.71
CA ALA A 771 3.38 21.22 -1.15
C ALA A 771 4.59 20.64 -1.95
N PRO A 772 5.02 19.39 -1.68
CA PRO A 772 6.04 18.72 -2.48
C PRO A 772 5.67 18.63 -3.96
N ARG A 773 6.71 18.56 -4.81
CA ARG A 773 6.57 18.56 -6.27
C ARG A 773 7.40 17.45 -6.91
N VAL A 774 6.90 16.22 -6.81
CA VAL A 774 7.45 15.09 -7.57
C VAL A 774 7.01 15.20 -9.03
N ARG A 775 7.94 15.05 -9.98
CA ARG A 775 7.60 14.96 -11.42
C ARG A 775 7.04 13.57 -11.71
N SER A 776 5.94 13.48 -12.44
CA SER A 776 5.46 12.20 -12.97
C SER A 776 6.40 11.67 -14.06
N PRO A 777 6.95 10.45 -13.97
CA PRO A 777 7.73 9.83 -15.05
C PRO A 777 6.90 9.63 -16.32
N TRP A 778 5.58 9.51 -16.16
CA TRP A 778 4.63 9.11 -17.20
C TRP A 778 3.91 10.31 -17.86
N GLY A 779 4.39 11.54 -17.61
CA GLY A 779 3.82 12.79 -18.08
C GLY A 779 4.85 13.73 -18.75
N GLY A 780 4.37 14.55 -19.69
CA GLY A 780 5.17 15.63 -20.27
C GLY A 780 5.45 16.77 -19.28
N ASP A 781 6.19 17.79 -19.70
CA ASP A 781 6.64 18.88 -18.83
C ASP A 781 5.49 19.68 -18.17
N ASP A 782 4.32 19.74 -18.81
CA ASP A 782 3.10 20.38 -18.29
C ASP A 782 2.31 19.53 -17.26
N ALA A 783 2.79 18.32 -16.92
CA ALA A 783 2.09 17.44 -16.00
C ALA A 783 2.00 18.03 -14.58
N LYS A 784 0.83 17.91 -13.94
CA LYS A 784 0.66 18.29 -12.54
C LYS A 784 1.67 17.53 -11.66
N PRO A 785 2.34 18.19 -10.70
CA PRO A 785 3.22 17.50 -9.76
C PRO A 785 2.44 16.49 -8.91
N LEU A 786 3.10 15.38 -8.62
CA LEU A 786 2.60 14.36 -7.71
C LEU A 786 2.96 14.74 -6.26
N ASN A 787 2.02 14.48 -5.35
CA ASN A 787 2.16 14.41 -3.89
C ASN A 787 0.95 13.62 -3.33
N ALA A 788 0.95 13.25 -2.05
CA ALA A 788 -0.09 12.40 -1.46
C ALA A 788 -1.47 13.07 -1.48
N LYS A 789 -1.53 14.41 -1.36
CA LYS A 789 -2.78 15.18 -1.54
C LYS A 789 -3.38 14.98 -2.93
N VAL A 790 -2.60 15.17 -4.00
CA VAL A 790 -3.05 14.97 -5.40
C VAL A 790 -3.42 13.49 -5.65
N PHE A 791 -2.69 12.56 -5.06
CA PHE A 791 -3.00 11.13 -5.11
C PHE A 791 -4.38 10.83 -4.48
N ALA A 792 -4.62 11.31 -3.26
CA ALA A 792 -5.89 11.16 -2.55
C ALA A 792 -7.06 11.87 -3.26
N GLU A 793 -6.86 13.08 -3.79
CA GLU A 793 -7.88 13.77 -4.62
C GLU A 793 -8.29 12.94 -5.84
N THR A 794 -7.32 12.28 -6.48
CA THR A 794 -7.57 11.39 -7.63
C THR A 794 -8.37 10.16 -7.19
N LEU A 795 -7.98 9.50 -6.09
CA LEU A 795 -8.73 8.37 -5.54
C LEU A 795 -10.15 8.75 -5.11
N ALA A 796 -10.35 9.94 -4.53
CA ALA A 796 -11.69 10.45 -4.18
C ALA A 796 -12.59 10.60 -5.42
N ALA A 797 -12.06 11.13 -6.53
CA ALA A 797 -12.80 11.28 -7.79
C ALA A 797 -13.16 9.93 -8.41
N LEU A 798 -12.22 8.97 -8.41
CA LEU A 798 -12.44 7.62 -8.93
C LEU A 798 -13.42 6.81 -8.04
N ALA A 799 -13.30 6.90 -6.72
CA ALA A 799 -14.22 6.26 -5.77
C ALA A 799 -15.66 6.77 -5.91
N LYS A 800 -15.86 8.07 -6.21
CA LYS A 800 -17.20 8.61 -6.55
C LYS A 800 -17.78 7.96 -7.81
N LYS A 801 -16.97 7.78 -8.87
CA LYS A 801 -17.38 7.05 -10.08
C LYS A 801 -17.69 5.58 -9.78
N GLU A 802 -16.90 4.93 -8.94
CA GLU A 802 -17.12 3.53 -8.52
C GLU A 802 -18.28 3.35 -7.52
N ILE A 803 -18.85 4.42 -6.99
CA ILE A 803 -20.16 4.42 -6.29
C ILE A 803 -21.31 4.75 -7.25
N ALA A 804 -21.12 5.70 -8.16
CA ALA A 804 -22.12 6.11 -9.16
C ALA A 804 -22.36 5.07 -10.28
N GLY A 805 -21.37 4.24 -10.61
CA GLY A 805 -21.42 3.26 -11.71
C GLY A 805 -21.06 3.86 -13.07
N GLN A 806 -20.27 4.94 -13.07
CA GLN A 806 -19.84 5.63 -14.26
C GLN A 806 -18.55 4.99 -14.81
N PRO A 807 -18.42 4.78 -16.14
CA PRO A 807 -17.19 4.28 -16.73
C PRO A 807 -16.06 5.31 -16.59
N PHE A 808 -14.84 4.82 -16.38
CA PHE A 808 -13.62 5.62 -16.40
C PHE A 808 -13.27 6.13 -17.80
N THR A 809 -12.59 7.27 -17.89
CA THR A 809 -11.95 7.73 -19.13
C THR A 809 -10.72 6.88 -19.46
N ARG A 810 -10.17 7.01 -20.68
CA ARG A 810 -8.93 6.31 -21.05
C ARG A 810 -7.75 6.71 -20.16
N ASP A 811 -7.66 7.97 -19.77
CA ASP A 811 -6.57 8.47 -18.92
C ASP A 811 -6.72 7.99 -17.47
N GLU A 812 -7.95 7.85 -16.99
CA GLU A 812 -8.25 7.25 -15.67
C GLU A 812 -7.93 5.73 -15.65
N VAL A 813 -8.24 5.00 -16.73
CA VAL A 813 -7.82 3.60 -16.89
C VAL A 813 -6.29 3.48 -16.98
N LYS A 814 -5.63 4.37 -17.74
CA LYS A 814 -4.16 4.42 -17.81
C LYS A 814 -3.57 4.68 -16.42
N TRP A 815 -4.09 5.66 -15.68
CA TRP A 815 -3.62 6.00 -14.34
C TRP A 815 -3.77 4.84 -13.35
N LEU A 816 -4.90 4.12 -13.38
CA LEU A 816 -5.12 2.93 -12.53
C LEU A 816 -4.23 1.74 -12.89
N ARG A 817 -3.87 1.61 -14.17
CA ARG A 817 -2.94 0.58 -14.67
C ARG A 817 -1.49 0.91 -14.31
N ASP A 818 -1.11 2.18 -14.41
CA ASP A 818 0.25 2.69 -14.17
C ASP A 818 0.44 3.16 -12.71
N VAL A 819 -0.46 2.79 -11.79
CA VAL A 819 -0.53 3.32 -10.42
C VAL A 819 0.66 2.89 -9.53
N GLY A 820 1.27 1.73 -9.80
CA GLY A 820 2.48 1.28 -9.10
C GLY A 820 3.63 2.26 -9.32
N GLY A 821 3.95 2.54 -10.58
CA GLY A 821 4.90 3.57 -11.01
C GLY A 821 4.51 5.02 -10.65
N VAL A 822 3.30 5.28 -10.12
CA VAL A 822 2.93 6.56 -9.49
C VAL A 822 3.31 6.58 -8.02
N MET A 823 3.05 5.48 -7.29
CA MET A 823 3.47 5.29 -5.89
C MET A 823 5.01 5.26 -5.76
N GLU A 824 5.69 4.55 -6.66
CA GLU A 824 7.15 4.47 -6.74
C GLU A 824 7.77 5.86 -7.00
N ALA A 825 7.25 6.59 -7.99
CA ALA A 825 7.72 7.94 -8.30
C ALA A 825 7.56 8.89 -7.12
N LEU A 826 6.42 8.82 -6.40
CA LEU A 826 6.19 9.57 -5.17
C LEU A 826 7.25 9.24 -4.12
N PHE A 827 7.41 7.96 -3.79
CA PHE A 827 8.37 7.48 -2.79
C PHE A 827 9.81 7.95 -3.09
N LEU A 828 10.33 7.65 -4.29
CA LEU A 828 11.69 8.01 -4.70
C LEU A 828 11.88 9.54 -4.78
N GLY A 829 10.90 10.26 -5.33
CA GLY A 829 10.94 11.71 -5.47
C GLY A 829 10.84 12.48 -4.15
N LEU A 830 10.35 11.84 -3.08
CA LEU A 830 10.22 12.42 -1.75
C LEU A 830 11.47 12.25 -0.90
N GLU A 831 12.03 11.04 -0.86
CA GLU A 831 13.21 10.75 -0.04
C GLU A 831 14.49 11.38 -0.64
N LYS A 832 14.56 11.64 -1.96
CA LYS A 832 15.73 12.15 -2.73
C LYS A 832 17.00 11.28 -2.70
N SER A 833 17.21 10.50 -1.64
CA SER A 833 18.41 9.72 -1.38
C SER A 833 18.55 8.56 -2.38
N PRO A 834 19.63 8.50 -3.18
CA PRO A 834 19.87 7.38 -4.10
C PRO A 834 20.14 6.04 -3.41
N ASP A 835 20.35 6.04 -2.08
CA ASP A 835 20.41 4.87 -1.20
C ASP A 835 19.32 3.83 -1.51
N LEU A 836 18.09 4.29 -1.72
CA LEU A 836 16.93 3.43 -1.98
C LEU A 836 17.01 2.69 -3.31
N MET A 837 17.85 3.15 -4.25
CA MET A 837 17.95 2.59 -5.61
C MET A 837 19.12 1.60 -5.76
N PHE A 838 20.30 1.90 -5.18
CA PHE A 838 21.51 1.08 -5.37
C PHE A 838 22.36 0.90 -4.10
N GLY A 839 21.91 1.39 -2.94
CA GLY A 839 22.62 1.23 -1.67
C GLY A 839 22.22 -0.05 -0.93
N ASN A 840 23.19 -0.83 -0.45
CA ASN A 840 23.00 -1.92 0.51
C ASN A 840 22.55 -1.44 1.92
N ASP A 841 21.80 -0.33 2.02
CA ASP A 841 21.34 0.15 3.33
C ASP A 841 20.26 -0.77 3.89
N GLN A 842 20.59 -1.38 5.04
CA GLN A 842 19.77 -2.42 5.68
C GLN A 842 18.54 -1.83 6.39
N GLY A 843 18.29 -0.52 6.23
CA GLY A 843 17.17 0.21 6.76
C GLY A 843 15.85 -0.08 6.05
N ARG A 844 15.50 0.76 5.07
CA ARG A 844 14.17 0.73 4.44
C ARG A 844 14.08 -0.29 3.31
N GLN A 845 15.12 -0.40 2.46
CA GLN A 845 15.16 -1.43 1.42
C GLN A 845 14.88 -2.80 2.01
N GLN A 846 15.49 -3.15 3.15
CA GLN A 846 15.27 -4.45 3.81
C GLN A 846 13.92 -4.58 4.53
N ARG A 847 13.21 -3.49 4.87
CA ARG A 847 11.89 -3.60 5.54
C ARG A 847 10.69 -3.49 4.60
N GLY A 848 10.70 -2.58 3.64
CA GLY A 848 9.48 -2.14 2.96
C GLY A 848 8.50 -1.53 3.96
N VAL A 849 7.20 -1.81 3.84
CA VAL A 849 6.18 -1.28 4.77
C VAL A 849 6.25 -1.89 6.18
N THR A 850 7.06 -2.92 6.43
CA THR A 850 7.04 -3.63 7.71
C THR A 850 7.47 -2.72 8.85
N LEU A 851 6.57 -2.44 9.78
CA LEU A 851 6.84 -1.68 10.99
C LEU A 851 6.14 -2.29 12.19
N VAL A 852 6.54 -1.85 13.37
CA VAL A 852 5.89 -2.17 14.64
C VAL A 852 5.67 -0.83 15.35
N THR A 853 5.11 -0.80 16.55
CA THR A 853 5.16 0.34 17.47
C THR A 853 4.75 -0.15 18.87
N ASP A 854 5.16 0.52 19.95
CA ASP A 854 4.57 0.24 21.27
C ASP A 854 3.32 1.11 21.47
N VAL A 855 2.29 0.50 22.05
CA VAL A 855 1.06 1.20 22.41
C VAL A 855 0.85 1.30 23.93
N TYR A 856 1.52 0.47 24.73
CA TYR A 856 1.38 0.47 26.19
C TYR A 856 2.51 -0.26 26.93
N THR A 857 3.14 0.39 27.92
CA THR A 857 4.13 -0.22 28.82
C THR A 857 3.49 -0.62 30.16
N ASN A 858 3.64 -1.88 30.56
CA ASN A 858 3.29 -2.36 31.90
C ASN A 858 4.54 -2.30 32.80
N VAL A 859 4.62 -1.25 33.64
CA VAL A 859 5.77 -1.01 34.54
C VAL A 859 5.88 -2.08 35.63
N THR A 860 4.77 -2.71 36.03
CA THR A 860 4.75 -3.73 37.09
C THR A 860 5.33 -5.07 36.62
N SER A 861 5.11 -5.47 35.36
CA SER A 861 5.70 -6.67 34.78
C SER A 861 6.97 -6.42 33.96
N ASN A 862 7.37 -5.16 33.79
CA ASN A 862 8.48 -4.72 32.95
C ASN A 862 8.37 -5.27 31.50
N GLN A 863 7.17 -5.17 30.93
CA GLN A 863 6.83 -5.65 29.58
C GLN A 863 6.10 -4.56 28.80
N VAL A 864 6.08 -4.69 27.47
CA VAL A 864 5.47 -3.71 26.57
C VAL A 864 4.57 -4.41 25.55
N LEU A 865 3.42 -3.79 25.25
CA LEU A 865 2.49 -4.23 24.22
C LEU A 865 2.81 -3.51 22.92
N GLN A 866 3.07 -4.30 21.88
CA GLN A 866 3.44 -3.83 20.55
C GLN A 866 2.32 -4.12 19.53
N LEU A 867 2.14 -3.24 18.55
CA LEU A 867 1.37 -3.50 17.33
C LEU A 867 2.33 -3.69 16.16
N GLY A 868 1.97 -4.52 15.18
CA GLY A 868 2.80 -4.80 14.01
C GLY A 868 2.04 -4.65 12.69
N VAL A 869 2.80 -4.28 11.66
CA VAL A 869 2.46 -4.34 10.23
C VAL A 869 3.51 -5.23 9.58
N GLY A 870 3.08 -6.38 9.05
CA GLY A 870 3.95 -7.32 8.35
C GLY A 870 4.05 -7.07 6.84
N LYS A 871 4.33 -8.15 6.07
CA LYS A 871 4.39 -8.12 4.60
C LYS A 871 3.00 -8.07 4.00
N LEU A 872 2.84 -7.46 2.83
CA LEU A 872 1.52 -7.22 2.26
C LEU A 872 0.72 -8.52 2.06
N LEU A 873 -0.55 -8.47 2.44
CA LEU A 873 -1.54 -9.48 2.05
C LEU A 873 -1.99 -9.20 0.61
N ASP A 874 -2.05 -10.23 -0.23
CA ASP A 874 -2.76 -10.11 -1.51
C ASP A 874 -4.27 -10.10 -1.25
N LEU A 875 -4.93 -8.99 -1.63
CA LEU A 875 -6.38 -8.85 -1.67
C LEU A 875 -6.89 -9.09 -3.08
N PHE A 876 -7.91 -9.95 -3.21
CA PHE A 876 -8.65 -10.16 -4.45
C PHE A 876 -10.12 -9.80 -4.25
N VAL A 877 -10.67 -8.91 -5.09
CA VAL A 877 -12.05 -8.42 -4.99
C VAL A 877 -12.82 -8.68 -6.28
N VAL A 878 -14.04 -9.21 -6.15
CA VAL A 878 -15.00 -9.40 -7.25
C VAL A 878 -15.83 -8.13 -7.41
N VAL A 879 -15.49 -7.32 -8.39
CA VAL A 879 -16.08 -6.00 -8.65
C VAL A 879 -16.99 -6.02 -9.88
N PRO A 880 -18.03 -5.16 -9.95
CA PRO A 880 -18.91 -5.08 -11.12
C PRO A 880 -18.19 -4.46 -12.33
N GLY A 881 -18.54 -4.92 -13.54
CA GLY A 881 -18.10 -4.38 -14.82
C GLY A 881 -19.23 -4.33 -15.86
N PRO A 882 -18.97 -3.82 -17.07
CA PRO A 882 -20.02 -3.54 -18.06
C PRO A 882 -20.78 -4.77 -18.58
N THR A 883 -20.14 -5.94 -18.57
CA THR A 883 -20.67 -7.19 -19.15
C THR A 883 -20.79 -8.34 -18.14
N GLY A 884 -20.31 -8.15 -16.92
CA GLY A 884 -20.23 -9.17 -15.86
C GLY A 884 -19.35 -8.68 -14.70
N HIS A 885 -19.01 -9.55 -13.76
CA HIS A 885 -18.04 -9.24 -12.71
C HIS A 885 -16.60 -9.47 -13.20
N ARG A 886 -15.63 -8.80 -12.57
CA ARG A 886 -14.19 -9.07 -12.73
C ARG A 886 -13.51 -9.23 -11.38
N VAL A 887 -12.50 -10.08 -11.28
CA VAL A 887 -11.53 -10.09 -10.19
C VAL A 887 -10.53 -8.96 -10.42
N THR A 888 -10.20 -8.27 -9.33
CA THR A 888 -9.11 -7.28 -9.23
C THR A 888 -8.16 -7.66 -8.10
N GLN A 889 -6.87 -7.29 -8.19
CA GLN A 889 -5.84 -7.55 -7.17
C GLN A 889 -5.29 -6.25 -6.58
N GLY A 890 -5.15 -6.19 -5.26
CA GLY A 890 -4.49 -5.10 -4.54
C GLY A 890 -3.73 -5.63 -3.32
N GLY A 891 -3.03 -4.73 -2.61
CA GLY A 891 -2.36 -5.05 -1.35
C GLY A 891 -3.18 -4.63 -0.13
N LEU A 892 -2.97 -5.29 1.00
CA LEU A 892 -3.37 -4.81 2.33
C LEU A 892 -2.19 -4.93 3.29
N PHE A 893 -2.21 -4.17 4.39
CA PHE A 893 -1.38 -4.46 5.55
C PHE A 893 -1.74 -5.83 6.17
N SER A 894 -0.82 -6.42 6.95
CA SER A 894 -0.95 -7.77 7.56
C SER A 894 -0.68 -7.79 9.05
#